data_AF-A0A2I3GA78-F1
#
_entry.id   AF-A0A2I3GA78-F1
#
_cell.length_a   1.000
_cell.length_b   1.000
_cell.length_c   1.000
_cell.angle_alpha   90.00
_cell.angle_beta   90.00
_cell.angle_gamma   90.00
#
_symmetry.space_group_name_H-M   'P 1'
#
loop_
_entity.id
_entity.type
_entity.pdbx_description
1 polymer ?
#
loop_
_entity_poly.entity_id
_entity_poly.type
_entity_poly.pdbx_seq_one_letter_code
_entity_poly.pdbx_strand_id
1 'polypeptide(L)'
;MSAKAISEQTGKELLYKFICTTSAIQNRFKYARVTPDTDWARLLQDHPWLLSQNLVVKPDQLIKRRGKLGLVGVNLTLDGVKSWLKPRLGQEATGIVRAIRDYQGPLKEHEVTIFVRRGGPNYQEGLRVMGEVGKTTGIPIHVFGTETHMTAIVGMALGHRPIPNQPPTAAHTANFLLNASGSTSTPAPSRTASFSESRADEVAPAKKAKPAMPQGKSTTLFSRHTKAIVWGMQTRAVQGMLDFDYVCSRDEPSVAAMVYPFTGDHKQKFYWGHKEILIPVFKNMADAMRKHPEVDVLINFASLRSAYDSTMETMNYSQIRTIAIIAEGIPEALTRKLIKKADQKGVTIIGPATVGGIKPGCFKIGNTGGMLDNILASKLYRPGSVAYVSRSGGMSNELNNIISRTTDGVYEGVIGGTEEYKICRGIKEGRLTKPIVCWCIGTCATMFSSEVQFGHAGACANQASETAVAKNQALKEAGVFVPRMDPGEDAGLSLLAKSLLRQQPLPHRDIPYSWSLSVSICGSSRSRLVLKRMPITEVFKEEMGIGGVLGLLWFQKRLPKYSCQFIEMCLMVTADHGPAVSGAHNTIICARAGKDLVSSLTSGLLTIGDRFGGALDAAAKMFSKAFDSGIIPMEFVNKMKKEGKLIMGIGHRVKSINNPDMRVQILKDYVRQHFPATPLLDYALEVEKITTSKKPNLILNVDGLIGVAFVDMLRNCGSFTREEADEYIDIGALNGIFVLGRSMGFIGHYLDQKRLKQGLYRHPWDDISYVLPEHMSM
;
A
#
# COMPACT_ATOMS: atom_id res chain seq x y z
N MET A 1 -1.02 -7.28 9.11
CA MET A 1 -2.25 -6.78 8.46
C MET A 1 -2.26 -7.32 7.04
N SER A 2 -3.39 -7.81 6.51
CA SER A 2 -3.41 -8.32 5.13
C SER A 2 -3.07 -7.19 4.16
N ALA A 3 -2.23 -7.49 3.17
CA ALA A 3 -1.80 -6.53 2.14
C ALA A 3 -2.94 -6.14 1.17
N LYS A 4 -4.09 -6.83 1.23
CA LYS A 4 -5.35 -6.50 0.55
C LYS A 4 -6.53 -6.76 1.48
N ALA A 5 -7.60 -5.96 1.39
CA ALA A 5 -8.85 -6.24 2.09
C ALA A 5 -9.50 -7.48 1.45
N ILE A 6 -9.45 -8.63 2.13
CA ILE A 6 -10.23 -9.81 1.73
C ILE A 6 -11.64 -9.62 2.27
N SER A 7 -12.64 -9.83 1.42
CA SER A 7 -14.04 -9.78 1.83
C SER A 7 -14.34 -10.96 2.77
N GLU A 8 -15.11 -10.72 3.84
CA GLU A 8 -15.39 -11.72 4.87
C GLU A 8 -16.15 -12.91 4.26
N GLN A 9 -17.04 -12.64 3.30
CA GLN A 9 -17.67 -13.66 2.47
C GLN A 9 -16.63 -14.56 1.78
N THR A 10 -15.73 -13.97 0.99
CA THR A 10 -14.70 -14.72 0.24
C THR A 10 -13.82 -15.53 1.20
N GLY A 11 -13.46 -14.94 2.34
CA GLY A 11 -12.70 -15.63 3.38
C GLY A 11 -13.43 -16.84 3.94
N LYS A 12 -14.74 -16.73 4.21
CA LYS A 12 -15.55 -17.85 4.71
C LYS A 12 -15.77 -18.93 3.67
N GLU A 13 -16.05 -18.58 2.42
CA GLU A 13 -16.19 -19.55 1.33
C GLU A 13 -14.92 -20.37 1.14
N LEU A 14 -13.74 -19.73 1.18
CA LEU A 14 -12.46 -20.42 1.12
C LEU A 14 -12.27 -21.36 2.32
N LEU A 15 -12.60 -20.92 3.54
CA LEU A 15 -12.51 -21.76 4.73
C LEU A 15 -13.45 -22.97 4.63
N TYR A 16 -14.70 -22.79 4.19
CA TYR A 16 -15.65 -23.89 3.99
C TYR A 16 -15.17 -24.86 2.92
N LYS A 17 -14.67 -24.34 1.80
CA LYS A 17 -14.19 -25.15 0.67
C LYS A 17 -12.96 -26.00 1.02
N PHE A 18 -12.07 -25.50 1.88
CA PHE A 18 -10.77 -26.14 2.12
C PHE A 18 -10.57 -26.74 3.52
N ILE A 19 -11.45 -26.46 4.49
CA ILE A 19 -11.28 -26.95 5.89
C ILE A 19 -12.39 -27.93 6.32
N CYS A 20 -13.62 -27.80 5.84
CA CYS A 20 -14.76 -28.56 6.39
C CYS A 20 -15.11 -29.81 5.55
N THR A 21 -14.57 -30.98 5.92
CA THR A 21 -14.86 -32.29 5.29
C THR A 21 -15.98 -33.09 5.97
N THR A 22 -16.57 -32.61 7.07
CA THR A 22 -17.69 -33.28 7.76
C THR A 22 -19.06 -32.75 7.34
N SER A 23 -19.98 -33.67 7.05
CA SER A 23 -21.36 -33.44 6.58
C SER A 23 -22.22 -32.60 7.53
N ALA A 24 -21.87 -32.52 8.82
CA ALA A 24 -22.58 -31.68 9.81
C ALA A 24 -22.41 -30.17 9.59
N ILE A 25 -21.39 -29.73 8.84
CA ILE A 25 -21.06 -28.31 8.64
C ILE A 25 -21.37 -27.83 7.21
N GLN A 26 -21.62 -28.75 6.26
CA GLN A 26 -21.75 -28.43 4.83
C GLN A 26 -22.92 -27.50 4.45
N ASN A 27 -23.87 -27.16 5.34
CA ASN A 27 -25.12 -26.49 4.93
C ASN A 27 -25.62 -25.33 5.81
N ARG A 28 -24.76 -24.57 6.51
CA ARG A 28 -25.24 -23.59 7.51
C ARG A 28 -24.76 -22.15 7.43
N PHE A 29 -24.08 -21.70 6.37
CA PHE A 29 -23.80 -20.26 6.22
C PHE A 29 -24.59 -19.66 5.05
N LYS A 30 -25.81 -19.24 5.35
CA LYS A 30 -26.64 -18.44 4.43
C LYS A 30 -26.18 -16.99 4.52
N TYR A 31 -25.86 -16.39 3.38
CA TYR A 31 -25.53 -14.97 3.28
C TYR A 31 -26.11 -14.42 1.97
N ALA A 32 -26.31 -13.11 1.93
CA ALA A 32 -26.68 -12.38 0.73
C ALA A 32 -25.85 -11.10 0.70
N ARG A 33 -25.21 -10.82 -0.44
CA ARG A 33 -24.39 -9.62 -0.60
C ARG A 33 -25.25 -8.50 -1.15
N VAL A 34 -25.23 -7.35 -0.48
CA VAL A 34 -25.94 -6.15 -0.91
C VAL A 34 -24.93 -5.04 -1.22
N THR A 35 -25.08 -4.43 -2.38
CA THR A 35 -24.35 -3.28 -2.92
C THR A 35 -25.34 -2.16 -3.24
N PRO A 36 -24.89 -0.90 -3.46
CA PRO A 36 -25.78 0.20 -3.85
C PRO A 36 -26.66 -0.12 -5.07
N ASP A 37 -26.16 -0.96 -5.98
CA ASP A 37 -26.83 -1.32 -7.23
C ASP A 37 -27.63 -2.64 -7.14
N THR A 38 -27.85 -3.18 -5.93
CA THR A 38 -28.56 -4.45 -5.77
C THR A 38 -30.05 -4.31 -6.06
N ASP A 39 -30.54 -5.08 -7.03
CA ASP A 39 -31.96 -5.29 -7.26
C ASP A 39 -32.54 -6.23 -6.19
N TRP A 40 -33.42 -5.68 -5.35
CA TRP A 40 -34.07 -6.41 -4.26
C TRP A 40 -35.02 -7.50 -4.74
N ALA A 41 -35.69 -7.33 -5.89
CA ALA A 41 -36.61 -8.34 -6.41
C ALA A 41 -35.85 -9.61 -6.80
N ARG A 42 -34.74 -9.44 -7.53
CA ARG A 42 -33.85 -10.54 -7.92
C ARG A 42 -33.17 -11.18 -6.71
N LEU A 43 -32.69 -10.38 -5.75
CA LEU A 43 -32.05 -10.90 -4.54
C LEU A 43 -32.98 -11.82 -3.72
N LEU A 44 -34.27 -11.48 -3.66
CA LEU A 44 -35.25 -12.29 -2.93
C LEU A 44 -35.63 -13.58 -3.64
N GLN A 45 -35.56 -13.59 -4.97
CA GLN A 45 -35.72 -14.80 -5.77
C GLN A 45 -34.55 -15.77 -5.54
N ASP A 46 -33.33 -15.26 -5.54
CA ASP A 46 -32.10 -16.06 -5.33
C ASP A 46 -31.93 -16.50 -3.87
N HIS A 47 -32.48 -15.73 -2.92
CA HIS A 47 -32.35 -15.96 -1.48
C HIS A 47 -33.68 -15.85 -0.72
N PRO A 48 -34.65 -16.78 -0.90
CA PRO A 48 -35.99 -16.69 -0.29
C PRO A 48 -35.99 -16.69 1.24
N TRP A 49 -34.93 -17.23 1.86
CA TRP A 49 -34.77 -17.28 3.32
C TRP A 49 -34.68 -15.89 3.97
N LEU A 50 -34.35 -14.84 3.20
CA LEU A 50 -34.33 -13.46 3.68
C LEU A 50 -35.70 -12.96 4.17
N LEU A 51 -36.81 -13.58 3.72
CA LEU A 51 -38.17 -13.21 4.10
C LEU A 51 -38.66 -13.88 5.39
N SER A 52 -38.05 -14.99 5.79
CA SER A 52 -38.57 -15.88 6.85
C SER A 52 -37.71 -15.89 8.11
N GLN A 53 -36.51 -15.32 8.07
CA GLN A 53 -35.54 -15.39 9.17
C GLN A 53 -35.14 -14.00 9.65
N ASN A 54 -34.80 -13.88 10.93
CA ASN A 54 -34.19 -12.67 11.47
C ASN A 54 -32.75 -12.55 10.98
N LEU A 55 -32.39 -11.36 10.52
CA LEU A 55 -31.17 -11.10 9.75
C LEU A 55 -30.13 -10.34 10.57
N VAL A 56 -28.86 -10.52 10.18
CA VAL A 56 -27.73 -9.73 10.66
C VAL A 56 -27.10 -9.03 9.46
N VAL A 57 -27.01 -7.70 9.51
CA VAL A 57 -26.41 -6.87 8.45
C VAL A 57 -25.11 -6.23 8.95
N LYS A 58 -24.05 -6.27 8.13
CA LYS A 58 -22.73 -5.73 8.47
C LYS A 58 -21.87 -5.49 7.21
N PRO A 59 -20.86 -4.60 7.25
CA PRO A 59 -19.89 -4.45 6.18
C PRO A 59 -19.09 -5.72 5.93
N ASP A 60 -18.94 -6.08 4.65
CA ASP A 60 -18.21 -7.27 4.19
C ASP A 60 -16.67 -7.10 4.25
N GLN A 61 -16.17 -5.90 4.55
CA GLN A 61 -14.74 -5.68 4.83
C GLN A 61 -14.41 -5.97 6.30
N LEU A 62 -13.25 -6.58 6.55
CA LEU A 62 -12.72 -6.91 7.88
C LEU A 62 -12.29 -5.66 8.67
N ILE A 63 -13.27 -4.84 9.05
CA ILE A 63 -13.09 -3.69 9.95
C ILE A 63 -13.10 -4.24 11.39
N LYS A 64 -12.06 -3.92 12.18
CA LYS A 64 -12.05 -4.25 13.63
C LYS A 64 -13.11 -3.41 14.35
N ARG A 65 -13.72 -3.96 15.41
CA ARG A 65 -14.68 -3.27 16.30
C ARG A 65 -15.99 -2.77 15.64
N ARG A 66 -16.48 -3.45 14.59
CA ARG A 66 -17.74 -3.11 13.86
C ARG A 66 -18.97 -2.88 14.76
N GLY A 67 -19.15 -3.70 15.81
CA GLY A 67 -20.25 -3.49 16.76
C GLY A 67 -20.15 -2.16 17.51
N LYS A 68 -18.95 -1.80 17.99
CA LYS A 68 -18.68 -0.53 18.67
C LYS A 68 -18.79 0.69 17.73
N LEU A 69 -18.62 0.47 16.43
CA LEU A 69 -18.77 1.50 15.40
C LEU A 69 -20.21 1.63 14.88
N GLY A 70 -21.18 0.91 15.46
CA GLY A 70 -22.57 0.92 14.99
C GLY A 70 -22.75 0.34 13.57
N LEU A 71 -21.80 -0.48 13.12
CA LEU A 71 -21.76 -1.08 11.78
C LEU A 71 -22.26 -2.54 11.79
N VAL A 72 -23.08 -2.93 12.77
CA VAL A 72 -23.74 -4.24 12.81
C VAL A 72 -25.20 -4.03 13.22
N GLY A 73 -26.14 -4.40 12.36
CA GLY A 73 -27.55 -4.57 12.73
C GLY A 73 -27.81 -6.04 13.01
N VAL A 74 -28.44 -6.35 14.14
CA VAL A 74 -28.72 -7.73 14.59
C VAL A 74 -30.22 -7.88 14.80
N ASN A 75 -30.75 -9.07 14.51
CA ASN A 75 -32.15 -9.42 14.72
C ASN A 75 -33.15 -8.52 13.96
N LEU A 76 -32.83 -8.21 12.70
CA LEU A 76 -33.65 -7.34 11.85
C LEU A 76 -34.52 -8.16 10.88
N THR A 77 -35.74 -7.69 10.61
CA THR A 77 -36.52 -8.15 9.45
C THR A 77 -35.93 -7.60 8.15
N LEU A 78 -36.34 -8.12 6.99
CA LEU A 78 -35.87 -7.60 5.69
C LEU A 78 -36.09 -6.09 5.54
N ASP A 79 -37.23 -5.57 5.96
CA ASP A 79 -37.52 -4.12 5.91
C ASP A 79 -36.68 -3.33 6.92
N GLY A 80 -36.39 -3.94 8.08
CA GLY A 80 -35.41 -3.41 9.03
C GLY A 80 -34.00 -3.34 8.43
N VAL A 81 -33.59 -4.35 7.66
CA VAL A 81 -32.30 -4.35 6.94
C VAL A 81 -32.26 -3.28 5.85
N LYS A 82 -33.31 -3.13 5.03
CA LYS A 82 -33.40 -2.08 4.01
C LYS A 82 -33.30 -0.68 4.64
N SER A 83 -34.01 -0.46 5.73
CA SER A 83 -33.98 0.80 6.49
C SER A 83 -32.60 1.07 7.11
N TRP A 84 -31.96 0.03 7.65
CA TRP A 84 -30.61 0.13 8.23
C TRP A 84 -29.53 0.44 7.19
N LEU A 85 -29.66 -0.13 5.99
CA LEU A 85 -28.73 0.05 4.87
C LEU A 85 -28.86 1.41 4.18
N LYS A 86 -30.06 1.98 4.07
CA LYS A 86 -30.34 3.24 3.36
C LYS A 86 -29.35 4.39 3.68
N PRO A 87 -28.98 4.67 4.94
CA PRO A 87 -27.99 5.71 5.26
C PRO A 87 -26.51 5.25 5.21
N ARG A 88 -26.22 3.95 5.05
CA ARG A 88 -24.87 3.37 5.25
C ARG A 88 -24.27 2.76 3.99
N LEU A 89 -25.09 2.34 3.04
CA LEU A 89 -24.68 1.65 1.82
C LEU A 89 -23.96 2.64 0.88
N GLY A 90 -22.72 2.32 0.45
CA GLY A 90 -21.92 3.19 -0.42
C GLY A 90 -21.12 4.30 0.29
N GLN A 91 -21.21 4.40 1.62
CA GLN A 91 -20.45 5.36 2.43
C GLN A 91 -19.06 4.81 2.80
N GLU A 92 -18.00 5.62 2.66
CA GLU A 92 -16.62 5.23 3.03
C GLU A 92 -16.40 5.37 4.55
N ALA A 93 -15.72 4.41 5.18
CA ALA A 93 -15.33 4.51 6.58
C ALA A 93 -14.17 5.52 6.75
N THR A 94 -14.41 6.55 7.55
CA THR A 94 -13.76 7.87 7.47
C THR A 94 -12.52 8.02 8.36
N GLY A 95 -11.52 8.75 7.87
CA GLY A 95 -10.51 9.39 8.73
C GLY A 95 -11.11 10.61 9.45
N ILE A 96 -10.57 10.98 10.61
CA ILE A 96 -11.11 12.05 11.48
C ILE A 96 -11.37 13.35 10.71
N VAL A 97 -10.44 13.78 9.86
CA VAL A 97 -10.56 14.99 9.01
C VAL A 97 -11.80 14.94 8.11
N ARG A 98 -12.08 13.80 7.48
CA ARG A 98 -13.24 13.67 6.60
C ARG A 98 -14.54 13.68 7.40
N ALA A 99 -14.58 12.99 8.55
CA ALA A 99 -15.74 13.05 9.43
C ALA A 99 -16.04 14.49 9.87
N ILE A 100 -15.03 15.30 10.18
CA ILE A 100 -15.21 16.72 10.51
C ILE A 100 -15.82 17.48 9.32
N ARG A 101 -15.38 17.22 8.09
CA ARG A 101 -15.95 17.85 6.88
C ARG A 101 -17.40 17.42 6.63
N ASP A 102 -17.70 16.14 6.79
CA ASP A 102 -19.03 15.58 6.55
C ASP A 102 -20.04 16.10 7.60
N TYR A 103 -19.60 16.29 8.85
CA TYR A 103 -20.42 16.77 9.97
C TYR A 103 -20.23 18.27 10.28
N GLN A 104 -19.67 19.05 9.35
CA GLN A 104 -19.30 20.43 9.64
C GLN A 104 -20.48 21.32 10.03
N GLY A 105 -21.68 21.08 9.47
CA GLY A 105 -22.90 21.81 9.80
C GLY A 105 -23.31 21.58 11.26
N PRO A 106 -23.63 20.33 11.64
CA PRO A 106 -23.99 20.00 13.01
C PRO A 106 -22.92 20.41 14.04
N LEU A 107 -21.62 20.26 13.72
CA LEU A 107 -20.54 20.64 14.65
C LEU A 107 -20.52 22.15 14.95
N LYS A 108 -20.82 23.00 13.95
CA LYS A 108 -20.92 24.44 14.17
C LYS A 108 -22.17 24.82 14.94
N GLU A 109 -23.30 24.22 14.57
CA GLU A 109 -24.59 24.47 15.22
C GLU A 109 -24.56 24.16 16.72
N HIS A 110 -23.79 23.14 17.10
CA HIS A 110 -23.60 22.74 18.50
C HIS A 110 -22.37 23.38 19.15
N GLU A 111 -21.77 24.39 18.52
CA GLU A 111 -20.61 25.15 19.03
C GLU A 111 -19.43 24.27 19.48
N VAL A 112 -19.19 23.18 18.75
CA VAL A 112 -18.19 22.19 19.14
C VAL A 112 -16.77 22.74 18.97
N THR A 113 -16.01 22.74 20.06
CA THR A 113 -14.57 23.06 20.05
C THR A 113 -13.73 21.79 20.17
N ILE A 114 -12.76 21.62 19.27
CA ILE A 114 -11.95 20.40 19.18
C ILE A 114 -10.52 20.67 19.65
N PHE A 115 -10.04 19.87 20.61
CA PHE A 115 -8.65 19.90 21.07
C PHE A 115 -7.91 18.63 20.64
N VAL A 116 -6.77 18.79 19.95
CA VAL A 116 -5.98 17.69 19.38
C VAL A 116 -4.57 17.73 19.95
N ARG A 117 -4.14 16.66 20.63
CA ARG A 117 -2.73 16.43 20.99
C ARG A 117 -2.28 15.08 20.46
N ARG A 118 -1.24 15.05 19.61
CA ARG A 118 -0.74 13.79 19.05
C ARG A 118 0.76 13.78 18.78
N GLY A 119 1.38 12.62 18.96
CA GLY A 119 2.72 12.29 18.50
C GLY A 119 2.77 10.92 17.82
N GLY A 120 3.94 10.52 17.34
CA GLY A 120 4.18 9.23 16.69
C GLY A 120 4.51 9.34 15.19
N PRO A 121 4.49 8.23 14.44
CA PRO A 121 4.87 8.23 13.03
C PRO A 121 4.05 9.21 12.19
N ASN A 122 4.72 10.09 11.44
CA ASN A 122 4.12 11.11 10.55
C ASN A 122 3.10 12.03 11.23
N TYR A 123 3.23 12.27 12.54
CA TYR A 123 2.27 13.09 13.28
C TYR A 123 2.21 14.54 12.77
N GLN A 124 3.31 15.09 12.26
CA GLN A 124 3.38 16.46 11.74
C GLN A 124 2.37 16.69 10.62
N GLU A 125 2.33 15.77 9.65
CA GLU A 125 1.36 15.84 8.55
C GLU A 125 -0.07 15.66 9.06
N GLY A 126 -0.28 14.74 10.02
CA GLY A 126 -1.58 14.54 10.67
C GLY A 126 -2.09 15.79 11.41
N LEU A 127 -1.21 16.51 12.10
CA LEU A 127 -1.56 17.76 12.78
C LEU A 127 -1.79 18.90 11.78
N ARG A 128 -0.99 18.98 10.70
CA ARG A 128 -1.17 19.96 9.62
C ARG A 128 -2.57 19.86 9.01
N VAL A 129 -2.99 18.65 8.61
CA VAL A 129 -4.33 18.44 8.01
C VAL A 129 -5.47 18.71 9.00
N MET A 130 -5.25 18.49 10.31
CA MET A 130 -6.23 18.83 11.35
C MET A 130 -6.36 20.34 11.54
N GLY A 131 -5.26 21.09 11.45
CA GLY A 131 -5.31 22.56 11.46
C GLY A 131 -6.01 23.12 10.22
N GLU A 132 -5.73 22.56 9.04
CA GLU A 132 -6.36 22.98 7.79
C GLU A 132 -7.87 22.71 7.75
N VAL A 133 -8.33 21.59 8.30
CA VAL A 133 -9.78 21.33 8.35
C VAL A 133 -10.48 22.30 9.30
N GLY A 134 -9.86 22.71 10.41
CA GLY A 134 -10.41 23.76 11.27
C GLY A 134 -10.57 25.07 10.52
N LYS A 135 -9.54 25.51 9.79
CA LYS A 135 -9.58 26.75 8.98
C LYS A 135 -10.61 26.68 7.86
N THR A 136 -10.63 25.60 7.09
CA THR A 136 -11.51 25.45 5.91
C THR A 136 -12.97 25.24 6.28
N THR A 137 -13.24 24.56 7.39
CA THR A 137 -14.61 24.40 7.87
C THR A 137 -15.04 25.58 8.73
N GLY A 138 -14.16 26.29 9.42
CA GLY A 138 -14.51 27.33 10.40
C GLY A 138 -14.85 26.79 11.78
N ILE A 139 -14.60 25.49 12.05
CA ILE A 139 -14.75 24.89 13.38
C ILE A 139 -13.50 25.24 14.20
N PRO A 140 -13.62 25.66 15.48
CA PRO A 140 -12.48 25.95 16.33
C PRO A 140 -11.74 24.65 16.68
N ILE A 141 -10.56 24.46 16.07
CA ILE A 141 -9.69 23.30 16.29
C ILE A 141 -8.32 23.78 16.80
N HIS A 142 -7.97 23.41 18.03
CA HIS A 142 -6.69 23.70 18.66
C HIS A 142 -5.76 22.47 18.58
N VAL A 143 -4.61 22.61 17.92
CA VAL A 143 -3.74 21.50 17.54
C VAL A 143 -2.38 21.61 18.22
N PHE A 144 -1.95 20.52 18.88
CA PHE A 144 -0.73 20.43 19.69
C PHE A 144 0.07 19.17 19.39
N GLY A 145 1.40 19.29 19.42
CA GLY A 145 2.36 18.22 19.19
C GLY A 145 2.93 17.59 20.46
N THR A 146 4.12 17.01 20.32
CA THR A 146 4.84 16.28 21.38
C THR A 146 5.48 17.19 22.43
N GLU A 147 5.65 18.47 22.11
CA GLU A 147 6.08 19.51 23.05
C GLU A 147 5.05 19.79 24.15
N THR A 148 3.77 19.58 23.84
CA THR A 148 2.66 19.80 24.77
C THR A 148 2.44 18.54 25.62
N HIS A 149 2.35 18.71 26.94
CA HIS A 149 2.08 17.61 27.85
C HIS A 149 0.75 16.91 27.51
N MET A 150 0.71 15.57 27.61
CA MET A 150 -0.39 14.75 27.07
C MET A 150 -1.78 15.19 27.55
N THR A 151 -1.93 15.51 28.83
CA THR A 151 -3.21 15.88 29.46
C THR A 151 -3.46 17.39 29.50
N ALA A 152 -2.54 18.22 29.00
CA ALA A 152 -2.68 19.68 29.06
C ALA A 152 -3.94 20.18 28.35
N ILE A 153 -4.29 19.54 27.22
CA ILE A 153 -5.48 19.90 26.44
C ILE A 153 -6.80 19.72 27.21
N VAL A 154 -6.85 18.87 28.25
CA VAL A 154 -8.06 18.70 29.07
C VAL A 154 -8.29 19.95 29.91
N GLY A 155 -7.25 20.48 30.56
CA GLY A 155 -7.35 21.73 31.31
C GLY A 155 -7.67 22.92 30.41
N MET A 156 -7.15 22.93 29.17
CA MET A 156 -7.46 23.98 28.18
C MET A 156 -8.93 23.92 27.77
N ALA A 157 -9.45 22.72 27.51
CA ALA A 157 -10.84 22.51 27.12
C ALA A 157 -11.83 22.87 28.24
N LEU A 158 -11.45 22.62 29.50
CA LEU A 158 -12.27 22.94 30.68
C LEU A 158 -12.09 24.39 31.19
N GLY A 159 -11.24 25.20 30.54
CA GLY A 159 -10.99 26.58 30.96
C GLY A 159 -10.15 26.75 32.23
N HIS A 160 -9.52 25.67 32.73
CA HIS A 160 -8.65 25.72 33.91
C HIS A 160 -7.22 26.21 33.62
N ARG A 161 -6.83 26.25 32.34
CA ARG A 161 -5.54 26.83 31.90
C ARG A 161 -5.69 27.52 30.54
N PRO A 162 -4.90 28.58 30.27
CA PRO A 162 -4.99 29.27 28.99
C PRO A 162 -4.51 28.40 27.83
N ILE A 163 -5.08 28.66 26.65
CA ILE A 163 -4.58 28.15 25.38
C ILE A 163 -3.35 28.99 25.00
N PRO A 164 -2.16 28.40 24.81
CA PRO A 164 -0.98 29.17 24.46
C PRO A 164 -1.13 29.81 23.06
N ASN A 165 -0.84 31.12 22.96
CA ASN A 165 -0.97 31.90 21.72
C ASN A 165 -0.05 31.42 20.59
N GLN A 166 1.04 30.71 20.92
CA GLN A 166 1.86 29.97 19.98
C GLN A 166 2.24 28.62 20.61
N PRO A 167 2.06 27.49 19.90
CA PRO A 167 2.66 26.24 20.36
C PRO A 167 4.19 26.41 20.37
N PRO A 168 4.91 25.97 21.42
CA PRO A 168 6.37 26.00 21.43
C PRO A 168 6.87 25.28 20.17
N THR A 169 7.50 26.01 19.25
CA THR A 169 8.07 25.38 18.07
C THR A 169 9.21 24.48 18.53
N ALA A 170 9.12 23.18 18.25
CA ALA A 170 10.23 22.28 18.50
C ALA A 170 11.42 22.74 17.65
N ALA A 171 12.57 22.98 18.28
CA ALA A 171 13.83 23.19 17.58
C ALA A 171 14.21 21.87 16.89
N HIS A 172 13.70 21.67 15.68
CA HIS A 172 14.07 20.54 14.83
C HIS A 172 14.41 21.02 13.42
N THR A 173 15.40 20.32 12.88
CA THR A 173 16.26 20.52 11.70
C THR A 173 15.62 21.04 10.41
N ALA A 174 14.29 20.96 10.27
CA ALA A 174 13.61 21.31 9.02
C ALA A 174 13.66 22.81 8.69
N ASN A 175 13.79 23.71 9.68
CA ASN A 175 13.85 25.15 9.44
C ASN A 175 15.18 25.65 8.82
N PHE A 176 16.22 24.82 8.75
CA PHE A 176 17.48 25.22 8.11
C PHE A 176 17.44 25.06 6.57
N LEU A 177 16.51 24.26 6.04
CA LEU A 177 16.41 24.00 4.60
C LEU A 177 15.80 25.17 3.80
N LEU A 178 15.10 26.11 4.45
CA LEU A 178 14.44 27.22 3.78
C LEU A 178 15.27 28.50 3.70
N ASN A 179 16.41 28.60 4.42
CA ASN A 179 17.22 29.83 4.49
C ASN A 179 18.65 29.70 3.93
N ALA A 180 18.99 28.63 3.22
CA ALA A 180 20.34 28.41 2.66
C ALA A 180 20.50 28.86 1.20
N SER A 181 19.79 29.90 0.76
CA SER A 181 20.01 30.54 -0.56
C SER A 181 20.93 31.77 -0.46
N GLY A 182 22.00 31.69 0.33
CA GLY A 182 22.94 32.80 0.48
C GLY A 182 24.10 32.54 1.43
N SER A 183 25.05 31.69 1.06
CA SER A 183 26.48 31.91 1.38
C SER A 183 27.37 30.88 0.68
N THR A 184 28.31 31.40 -0.11
CA THR A 184 29.37 30.67 -0.81
C THR A 184 30.60 30.59 0.10
N SER A 185 30.86 29.43 0.71
CA SER A 185 32.23 29.06 1.13
C SER A 185 32.36 27.55 1.37
N THR A 186 33.24 26.93 0.60
CA THR A 186 33.69 25.53 0.71
C THR A 186 34.87 25.41 1.68
N PRO A 187 34.88 24.49 2.67
CA PRO A 187 36.10 24.10 3.37
C PRO A 187 36.81 22.92 2.70
N ALA A 188 38.14 22.97 2.72
CA ALA A 188 39.08 22.04 2.07
C ALA A 188 39.20 20.65 2.75
N PRO A 189 39.68 19.61 2.04
CA PRO A 189 39.82 18.26 2.59
C PRO A 189 41.19 18.05 3.25
N SER A 190 41.21 17.71 4.54
CA SER A 190 42.42 17.19 5.19
C SER A 190 42.33 15.66 5.33
N ARG A 191 43.17 14.98 4.53
CA ARG A 191 43.53 13.57 4.72
C ARG A 191 44.77 13.53 5.62
N THR A 192 44.76 12.68 6.63
CA THR A 192 45.98 12.11 7.21
C THR A 192 45.64 10.73 7.75
N ALA A 193 46.03 9.71 6.99
CA ALA A 193 46.06 8.32 7.43
C ALA A 193 47.38 8.09 8.16
N SER A 194 47.32 7.53 9.37
CA SER A 194 48.46 6.87 9.99
C SER A 194 48.11 5.39 10.14
N PHE A 195 48.86 4.57 9.41
CA PHE A 195 48.86 3.11 9.54
C PHE A 195 49.79 2.75 10.70
N SER A 196 49.31 1.95 11.64
CA SER A 196 50.15 1.15 12.52
C SER A 196 49.78 -0.32 12.36
N GLU A 197 50.76 -1.11 11.93
CA GLU A 197 50.72 -2.57 11.84
C GLU A 197 50.61 -3.17 13.24
N SER A 198 49.74 -4.16 13.41
CA SER A 198 49.75 -5.06 14.56
C SER A 198 50.14 -6.47 14.12
N ARG A 199 51.19 -6.97 14.77
CA ARG A 199 51.75 -8.32 14.65
C ARG A 199 50.74 -9.40 15.02
N ALA A 200 50.89 -10.54 14.36
CA ALA A 200 50.23 -11.79 14.69
C ALA A 200 50.77 -12.33 16.03
N ASP A 201 49.86 -12.67 16.95
CA ASP A 201 50.16 -13.50 18.11
C ASP A 201 49.13 -14.63 18.26
N GLU A 202 49.63 -15.68 18.89
CA GLU A 202 49.27 -17.09 18.87
C GLU A 202 47.85 -17.47 19.32
N VAL A 203 47.32 -18.51 18.68
CA VAL A 203 46.06 -19.18 19.02
C VAL A 203 46.29 -20.16 20.18
N ALA A 204 45.66 -19.90 21.33
CA ALA A 204 45.48 -20.88 22.40
C ALA A 204 44.02 -21.41 22.40
N PRO A 205 43.78 -22.73 22.53
CA PRO A 205 42.45 -23.31 22.42
C PRO A 205 41.64 -23.13 23.73
N ALA A 206 40.55 -22.36 23.67
CA ALA A 206 39.61 -22.24 24.77
C ALA A 206 38.83 -23.55 24.98
N LYS A 207 38.94 -24.10 26.19
CA LYS A 207 38.27 -25.31 26.67
C LYS A 207 36.74 -25.21 26.54
N LYS A 208 36.11 -26.25 26.00
CA LYS A 208 34.65 -26.45 26.01
C LYS A 208 34.14 -26.55 27.46
N ALA A 209 33.43 -25.52 27.92
CA ALA A 209 32.60 -25.62 29.13
C ALA A 209 31.28 -26.33 28.78
N LYS A 210 30.94 -27.40 29.51
CA LYS A 210 29.62 -28.03 29.47
C LYS A 210 28.57 -27.04 30.03
N PRO A 211 27.39 -26.86 29.41
CA PRO A 211 26.37 -26.02 29.99
C PRO A 211 25.59 -26.80 31.07
N ALA A 212 25.81 -26.45 32.33
CA ALA A 212 24.84 -26.72 33.38
C ALA A 212 23.62 -25.81 33.17
N MET A 213 22.41 -26.36 33.22
CA MET A 213 21.17 -25.58 33.11
C MET A 213 21.05 -24.61 34.31
N PRO A 214 20.94 -23.28 34.10
CA PRO A 214 20.58 -22.37 35.17
C PRO A 214 19.10 -22.58 35.52
N GLN A 215 18.81 -23.02 36.74
CA GLN A 215 17.46 -22.96 37.30
C GLN A 215 17.12 -21.49 37.62
N GLY A 216 16.51 -20.78 36.68
CA GLY A 216 16.00 -19.42 36.89
C GLY A 216 15.81 -18.61 35.62
N LYS A 217 14.94 -17.58 35.67
CA LYS A 217 14.81 -16.57 34.60
C LYS A 217 16.01 -15.62 34.65
N SER A 218 16.49 -15.18 33.48
CA SER A 218 17.66 -14.30 33.37
C SER A 218 17.38 -12.91 33.93
N THR A 219 18.35 -12.35 34.67
CA THR A 219 18.32 -10.95 35.13
C THR A 219 18.57 -9.97 33.98
N THR A 220 19.45 -10.30 33.05
CA THR A 220 19.71 -9.49 31.85
C THR A 220 19.01 -10.12 30.65
N LEU A 221 18.03 -9.41 30.10
CA LEU A 221 17.28 -9.89 28.93
C LEU A 221 17.94 -9.54 27.61
N PHE A 222 18.54 -8.33 27.54
CA PHE A 222 19.14 -7.81 26.32
C PHE A 222 20.52 -7.21 26.57
N SER A 223 21.39 -7.39 25.57
CA SER A 223 22.73 -6.80 25.48
C SER A 223 22.93 -6.16 24.10
N ARG A 224 24.05 -5.47 23.91
CA ARG A 224 24.48 -4.98 22.58
C ARG A 224 24.85 -6.10 21.60
N HIS A 225 24.98 -7.33 22.06
CA HIS A 225 25.27 -8.50 21.22
C HIS A 225 24.04 -9.37 20.96
N THR A 226 22.90 -9.08 21.60
CA THR A 226 21.65 -9.83 21.41
C THR A 226 21.26 -9.89 19.93
N LYS A 227 20.86 -11.09 19.49
CA LYS A 227 20.41 -11.38 18.13
C LYS A 227 19.00 -11.95 18.16
N ALA A 228 18.18 -11.49 17.23
CA ALA A 228 16.77 -11.81 17.17
C ALA A 228 16.35 -12.44 15.84
N ILE A 229 15.42 -13.38 15.92
CA ILE A 229 14.59 -13.81 14.78
C ILE A 229 13.26 -13.07 14.85
N VAL A 230 12.85 -12.50 13.71
CA VAL A 230 11.53 -11.86 13.57
C VAL A 230 10.58 -12.83 12.87
N TRP A 231 9.53 -13.27 13.58
CA TRP A 231 8.48 -14.08 12.99
C TRP A 231 7.44 -13.16 12.33
N GLY A 232 7.32 -13.25 11.01
CA GLY A 232 6.42 -12.46 10.16
C GLY A 232 7.16 -11.46 9.25
N MET A 233 6.55 -11.14 8.11
CA MET A 233 7.11 -10.19 7.13
C MET A 233 6.90 -8.73 7.57
N GLN A 234 7.67 -8.27 8.56
CA GLN A 234 7.61 -6.91 9.13
C GLN A 234 8.81 -6.05 8.74
N THR A 235 8.95 -5.73 7.47
CA THR A 235 10.12 -5.00 6.93
C THR A 235 10.34 -3.64 7.63
N ARG A 236 9.29 -2.86 7.89
CA ARG A 236 9.44 -1.57 8.59
C ARG A 236 9.89 -1.71 10.04
N ALA A 237 9.44 -2.76 10.74
CA ALA A 237 9.85 -3.00 12.12
C ALA A 237 11.33 -3.43 12.15
N VAL A 238 11.73 -4.31 11.22
CA VAL A 238 13.13 -4.72 11.06
C VAL A 238 14.02 -3.53 10.72
N GLN A 239 13.63 -2.70 9.75
CA GLN A 239 14.39 -1.48 9.42
C GLN A 239 14.49 -0.54 10.62
N GLY A 240 13.39 -0.30 11.34
CA GLY A 240 13.39 0.56 12.54
C GLY A 240 14.15 -0.02 13.75
N MET A 241 14.45 -1.32 13.76
CA MET A 241 15.40 -1.95 14.70
C MET A 241 16.83 -1.72 14.23
N LEU A 242 17.13 -1.96 12.96
CA LEU A 242 18.46 -1.71 12.37
C LEU A 242 18.89 -0.25 12.46
N ASP A 243 17.97 0.69 12.24
CA ASP A 243 18.22 2.13 12.38
C ASP A 243 18.60 2.47 13.83
N PHE A 244 17.89 1.86 14.79
CA PHE A 244 18.19 1.99 16.22
C PHE A 244 19.56 1.41 16.56
N ASP A 245 19.86 0.21 16.08
CA ASP A 245 21.14 -0.46 16.30
C ASP A 245 22.32 0.38 15.79
N TYR A 246 22.16 0.97 14.61
CA TYR A 246 23.17 1.83 13.99
C TYR A 246 23.41 3.11 14.81
N VAL A 247 22.34 3.82 15.23
CA VAL A 247 22.52 5.04 16.07
C VAL A 247 23.02 4.72 17.48
N CYS A 248 22.78 3.50 17.97
CA CYS A 248 23.36 2.99 19.20
C CYS A 248 24.83 2.58 19.04
N SER A 249 25.43 2.72 17.85
CA SER A 249 26.80 2.30 17.55
C SER A 249 27.05 0.83 17.87
N ARG A 250 26.08 -0.05 17.56
CA ARG A 250 26.29 -1.49 17.61
C ARG A 250 27.22 -1.92 16.47
N ASP A 251 27.99 -2.98 16.70
CA ASP A 251 28.86 -3.56 15.68
C ASP A 251 28.06 -4.33 14.62
N GLU A 252 26.95 -4.95 15.04
CA GLU A 252 26.12 -5.76 14.16
C GLU A 252 24.61 -5.51 14.33
N PRO A 253 23.83 -5.73 13.24
CA PRO A 253 22.37 -5.69 13.29
C PRO A 253 21.81 -6.64 14.34
N SER A 254 20.77 -6.20 15.05
CA SER A 254 20.07 -7.02 16.04
C SER A 254 19.19 -8.10 15.42
N VAL A 255 18.76 -7.95 14.16
CA VAL A 255 17.96 -8.96 13.45
C VAL A 255 18.88 -9.86 12.63
N ALA A 256 18.94 -11.14 13.01
CA ALA A 256 19.74 -12.15 12.30
C ALA A 256 18.99 -12.72 11.10
N ALA A 257 17.69 -13.01 11.27
CA ALA A 257 16.85 -13.60 10.25
C ALA A 257 15.36 -13.29 10.46
N MET A 258 14.57 -13.56 9.43
CA MET A 258 13.11 -13.51 9.48
C MET A 258 12.52 -14.89 9.17
N VAL A 259 11.34 -15.18 9.73
CA VAL A 259 10.55 -16.39 9.39
C VAL A 259 9.22 -15.96 8.80
N TYR A 260 8.92 -16.37 7.57
CA TYR A 260 7.65 -16.07 6.90
C TYR A 260 7.14 -17.28 6.09
N PRO A 261 6.07 -17.97 6.55
CA PRO A 261 5.71 -19.29 6.04
C PRO A 261 5.08 -19.30 4.64
N PHE A 262 4.74 -18.13 4.08
CA PHE A 262 4.03 -18.02 2.80
C PHE A 262 4.95 -17.87 1.58
N THR A 263 6.24 -17.66 1.78
CA THR A 263 7.23 -17.53 0.70
C THR A 263 8.32 -18.57 0.89
N GLY A 264 8.97 -18.98 -0.21
CA GLY A 264 10.22 -19.75 -0.12
C GLY A 264 11.34 -18.93 0.52
N ASP A 265 12.46 -19.61 0.79
CA ASP A 265 13.66 -18.98 1.33
C ASP A 265 14.22 -17.93 0.35
N HIS A 266 14.49 -16.73 0.85
CA HIS A 266 15.04 -15.63 0.06
C HIS A 266 15.82 -14.67 0.97
N LYS A 267 16.37 -13.60 0.39
CA LYS A 267 17.02 -12.51 1.13
C LYS A 267 16.23 -11.23 0.95
N GLN A 268 16.05 -10.49 2.04
CA GLN A 268 15.38 -9.20 2.05
C GLN A 268 16.43 -8.09 2.23
N LYS A 269 16.32 -7.05 1.39
CA LYS A 269 17.20 -5.88 1.42
C LYS A 269 16.78 -4.92 2.54
N PHE A 270 17.77 -4.45 3.31
CA PHE A 270 17.65 -3.48 4.40
C PHE A 270 18.81 -2.49 4.37
N TYR A 271 18.72 -1.40 5.13
CA TYR A 271 19.82 -0.45 5.32
C TYR A 271 20.50 -0.62 6.69
N TRP A 272 21.83 -0.59 6.67
CA TRP A 272 22.70 -0.41 7.83
C TRP A 272 23.40 0.94 7.71
N GLY A 273 22.81 1.97 8.30
CA GLY A 273 23.16 3.36 8.00
C GLY A 273 22.82 3.67 6.53
N HIS A 274 23.85 3.86 5.70
CA HIS A 274 23.70 4.12 4.26
C HIS A 274 24.03 2.91 3.39
N LYS A 275 24.52 1.81 3.98
CA LYS A 275 24.89 0.59 3.25
C LYS A 275 23.70 -0.35 3.16
N GLU A 276 23.41 -0.85 1.96
CA GLU A 276 22.44 -1.93 1.80
C GLU A 276 23.03 -3.26 2.30
N ILE A 277 22.24 -3.98 3.11
CA ILE A 277 22.55 -5.32 3.60
C ILE A 277 21.41 -6.28 3.30
N LEU A 278 21.69 -7.57 3.37
CA LEU A 278 20.73 -8.63 3.10
C LEU A 278 20.49 -9.46 4.36
N ILE A 279 19.23 -9.55 4.79
CA ILE A 279 18.80 -10.42 5.89
C ILE A 279 18.08 -11.64 5.30
N PRO A 280 18.43 -12.88 5.68
CA PRO A 280 17.75 -14.07 5.19
C PRO A 280 16.33 -14.18 5.75
N VAL A 281 15.41 -14.59 4.90
CA VAL A 281 14.02 -14.91 5.23
C VAL A 281 13.81 -16.40 4.97
N PHE A 282 13.34 -17.12 5.98
CA PHE A 282 13.11 -18.55 5.95
C PHE A 282 11.62 -18.88 5.91
N LYS A 283 11.26 -19.92 5.17
CA LYS A 283 9.91 -20.48 5.23
C LYS A 283 9.66 -21.21 6.55
N ASN A 284 10.64 -21.99 7.00
CA ASN A 284 10.54 -22.83 8.19
C ASN A 284 11.37 -22.24 9.35
N MET A 285 10.81 -22.25 10.56
CA MET A 285 11.54 -21.80 11.76
C MET A 285 12.75 -22.70 12.06
N ALA A 286 12.63 -24.01 11.82
CA ALA A 286 13.71 -24.97 12.05
C ALA A 286 15.01 -24.60 11.31
N ASP A 287 14.89 -24.17 10.04
CA ASP A 287 16.05 -23.76 9.24
C ASP A 287 16.67 -22.46 9.75
N ALA A 288 15.84 -21.50 10.17
CA ALA A 288 16.32 -20.26 10.77
C ALA A 288 17.09 -20.53 12.08
N MET A 289 16.54 -21.35 12.97
CA MET A 289 17.18 -21.70 14.25
C MET A 289 18.49 -22.44 14.05
N ARG A 290 18.52 -23.39 13.10
CA ARG A 290 19.73 -24.17 12.76
C ARG A 290 20.85 -23.31 12.16
N LYS A 291 20.51 -22.37 11.27
CA LYS A 291 21.51 -21.50 10.61
C LYS A 291 21.96 -20.32 11.47
N HIS A 292 21.17 -19.95 12.49
CA HIS A 292 21.45 -18.83 13.38
C HIS A 292 21.47 -19.27 14.86
N PRO A 293 22.45 -20.10 15.27
CA PRO A 293 22.56 -20.59 16.66
C PRO A 293 22.82 -19.47 17.68
N GLU A 294 23.31 -18.31 17.24
CA GLU A 294 23.57 -17.12 18.06
C GLU A 294 22.31 -16.40 18.55
N VAL A 295 21.15 -16.73 17.99
CA VAL A 295 19.88 -16.06 18.31
C VAL A 295 19.32 -16.54 19.64
N ASP A 296 19.09 -15.58 20.54
CA ASP A 296 18.52 -15.79 21.87
C ASP A 296 17.13 -15.13 22.05
N VAL A 297 16.71 -14.30 21.09
CA VAL A 297 15.42 -13.59 21.13
C VAL A 297 14.55 -13.94 19.92
N LEU A 298 13.25 -14.15 20.16
CA LEU A 298 12.25 -14.22 19.08
C LEU A 298 11.19 -13.12 19.23
N ILE A 299 10.98 -12.33 18.18
CA ILE A 299 9.95 -11.30 18.11
C ILE A 299 8.80 -11.81 17.25
N ASN A 300 7.67 -12.10 17.88
CA ASN A 300 6.54 -12.78 17.27
C ASN A 300 5.45 -11.79 16.81
N PHE A 301 5.43 -11.50 15.50
CA PHE A 301 4.37 -10.71 14.85
C PHE A 301 3.26 -11.58 14.24
N ALA A 302 3.13 -12.84 14.68
CA ALA A 302 2.00 -13.67 14.31
C ALA A 302 0.66 -13.00 14.63
N SER A 303 -0.37 -13.36 13.87
CA SER A 303 -1.73 -12.92 14.19
C SER A 303 -2.20 -13.56 15.50
N LEU A 304 -3.20 -12.99 16.16
CA LEU A 304 -3.79 -13.58 17.38
C LEU A 304 -4.19 -15.05 17.23
N ARG A 305 -4.50 -15.49 16.01
CA ARG A 305 -4.89 -16.88 15.70
C ARG A 305 -3.70 -17.83 15.62
N SER A 306 -2.53 -17.32 15.25
CA SER A 306 -1.32 -18.13 14.97
C SER A 306 -0.24 -17.94 16.03
N ALA A 307 -0.36 -16.91 16.87
CA ALA A 307 0.64 -16.56 17.88
C ALA A 307 0.82 -17.64 18.95
N TYR A 308 -0.23 -18.40 19.27
CA TYR A 308 -0.12 -19.51 20.20
C TYR A 308 0.81 -20.60 19.66
N ASP A 309 0.51 -21.14 18.47
CA ASP A 309 1.26 -22.25 17.88
C ASP A 309 2.71 -21.85 17.57
N SER A 310 2.93 -20.66 16.99
CA SER A 310 4.30 -20.20 16.70
C SER A 310 5.13 -19.97 17.95
N THR A 311 4.53 -19.51 19.06
CA THR A 311 5.22 -19.39 20.35
C THR A 311 5.49 -20.77 20.96
N MET A 312 4.53 -21.69 20.88
CA MET A 312 4.70 -23.07 21.38
C MET A 312 5.79 -23.83 20.64
N GLU A 313 5.89 -23.65 19.32
CA GLU A 313 6.95 -24.15 18.44
C GLU A 313 8.30 -23.55 18.83
N THR A 314 8.36 -22.22 18.99
CA THR A 314 9.58 -21.49 19.38
C THR A 314 10.18 -22.05 20.67
N MET A 315 9.33 -22.36 21.67
CA MET A 315 9.77 -22.93 22.94
C MET A 315 10.38 -24.34 22.80
N ASN A 316 10.33 -24.99 21.65
CA ASN A 316 11.05 -26.26 21.42
C ASN A 316 12.54 -26.04 21.14
N TYR A 317 12.97 -24.84 20.78
CA TYR A 317 14.38 -24.49 20.53
C TYR A 317 14.99 -23.87 21.79
N SER A 318 15.93 -24.57 22.42
CA SER A 318 16.53 -24.17 23.71
C SER A 318 17.38 -22.90 23.63
N GLN A 319 17.87 -22.52 22.44
CA GLN A 319 18.63 -21.29 22.22
C GLN A 319 17.81 -20.02 22.51
N ILE A 320 16.48 -20.07 22.35
CA ILE A 320 15.62 -18.91 22.60
C ILE A 320 15.37 -18.76 24.09
N ARG A 321 15.75 -17.60 24.64
CA ARG A 321 15.62 -17.24 26.06
C ARG A 321 14.54 -16.20 26.29
N THR A 322 14.22 -15.38 25.29
CA THR A 322 13.17 -14.35 25.38
C THR A 322 12.26 -14.38 24.15
N ILE A 323 10.94 -14.36 24.38
CA ILE A 323 9.93 -14.26 23.31
C ILE A 323 9.05 -13.04 23.53
N ALA A 324 9.00 -12.14 22.55
CA ALA A 324 8.10 -10.99 22.55
C ALA A 324 6.86 -11.26 21.69
N ILE A 325 5.66 -11.28 22.28
CA ILE A 325 4.41 -11.60 21.58
C ILE A 325 3.62 -10.33 21.31
N ILE A 326 3.63 -9.86 20.07
CA ILE A 326 3.04 -8.56 19.71
C ILE A 326 1.51 -8.62 19.57
N ALA A 327 0.96 -9.81 19.30
CA ALA A 327 -0.46 -9.99 19.00
C ALA A 327 -1.37 -9.60 20.18
N GLU A 328 -2.34 -8.74 19.90
CA GLU A 328 -3.44 -8.39 20.82
C GLU A 328 -4.66 -9.28 20.53
N GLY A 329 -5.32 -9.75 21.59
CA GLY A 329 -6.55 -10.57 21.50
C GLY A 329 -6.33 -12.08 21.50
N ILE A 330 -5.21 -12.57 22.05
CA ILE A 330 -5.03 -14.01 22.32
C ILE A 330 -5.93 -14.40 23.50
N PRO A 331 -6.74 -15.47 23.40
CA PRO A 331 -7.55 -15.98 24.49
C PRO A 331 -6.72 -16.24 25.77
N GLU A 332 -7.21 -15.80 26.92
CA GLU A 332 -6.52 -15.94 28.22
C GLU A 332 -6.15 -17.39 28.55
N ALA A 333 -7.02 -18.34 28.21
CA ALA A 333 -6.75 -19.77 28.39
C ALA A 333 -5.50 -20.24 27.63
N LEU A 334 -5.27 -19.73 26.42
CA LEU A 334 -4.08 -20.04 25.63
C LEU A 334 -2.85 -19.33 26.20
N THR A 335 -2.98 -18.07 26.61
CA THR A 335 -1.90 -17.32 27.27
C THR A 335 -1.43 -18.01 28.55
N ARG A 336 -2.33 -18.55 29.38
CA ARG A 336 -1.98 -19.34 30.57
C ARG A 336 -1.15 -20.58 30.25
N LYS A 337 -1.46 -21.27 29.14
CA LYS A 337 -0.66 -22.42 28.67
C LYS A 337 0.74 -21.98 28.22
N LEU A 338 0.86 -20.83 27.57
CA LEU A 338 2.16 -20.25 27.20
C LEU A 338 2.99 -19.92 28.44
N ILE A 339 2.39 -19.26 29.43
CA ILE A 339 3.05 -18.94 30.71
C ILE A 339 3.58 -20.21 31.38
N LYS A 340 2.73 -21.24 31.52
CA LYS A 340 3.12 -22.52 32.14
C LYS A 340 4.32 -23.15 31.44
N LYS A 341 4.31 -23.25 30.10
CA LYS A 341 5.41 -23.85 29.34
C LYS A 341 6.68 -22.98 29.39
N ALA A 342 6.54 -21.66 29.37
CA ALA A 342 7.66 -20.73 29.47
C ALA A 342 8.34 -20.81 30.84
N ASP A 343 7.57 -20.89 31.92
CA ASP A 343 8.10 -21.07 33.28
C ASP A 343 8.85 -22.40 33.41
N GLN A 344 8.29 -23.49 32.88
CA GLN A 344 8.94 -24.81 32.85
C GLN A 344 10.27 -24.81 32.08
N LYS A 345 10.39 -24.00 31.02
CA LYS A 345 11.60 -23.89 30.19
C LYS A 345 12.50 -22.72 30.56
N GLY A 346 12.15 -21.95 31.60
CA GLY A 346 12.86 -20.73 31.99
C GLY A 346 12.95 -19.69 30.88
N VAL A 347 11.96 -19.60 29.99
CA VAL A 347 11.89 -18.61 28.90
C VAL A 347 11.14 -17.37 29.40
N THR A 348 11.67 -16.18 29.12
CA THR A 348 11.00 -14.92 29.44
C THR A 348 10.00 -14.57 28.33
N ILE A 349 8.74 -14.34 28.67
CA ILE A 349 7.73 -13.84 27.74
C ILE A 349 7.46 -12.36 28.03
N ILE A 350 7.56 -11.51 27.00
CA ILE A 350 7.12 -10.11 27.02
C ILE A 350 5.86 -10.02 26.15
N GLY A 351 4.72 -9.65 26.75
CA GLY A 351 3.40 -9.70 26.14
C GLY A 351 2.56 -10.91 26.61
N PRO A 352 1.47 -11.29 25.91
CA PRO A 352 0.96 -10.75 24.65
C PRO A 352 0.47 -9.29 24.70
N ALA A 353 -0.04 -8.78 23.57
CA ALA A 353 -0.60 -7.43 23.44
C ALA A 353 0.39 -6.30 23.84
N THR A 354 1.66 -6.48 23.48
CA THR A 354 2.73 -5.53 23.78
C THR A 354 3.32 -4.94 22.51
N VAL A 355 3.90 -3.74 22.60
CA VAL A 355 4.81 -3.23 21.57
C VAL A 355 6.22 -3.83 21.71
N GLY A 356 6.56 -4.32 22.91
CA GLY A 356 7.83 -4.95 23.23
C GLY A 356 8.52 -4.29 24.43
N GLY A 357 9.65 -3.65 24.16
CA GLY A 357 10.57 -3.07 25.13
C GLY A 357 11.78 -2.45 24.43
N ILE A 358 12.49 -1.58 25.14
CA ILE A 358 13.68 -0.89 24.63
C ILE A 358 14.74 -0.80 25.72
N LYS A 359 15.97 -1.17 25.36
CA LYS A 359 17.16 -1.00 26.17
C LYS A 359 18.12 -0.08 25.40
N PRO A 360 18.11 1.23 25.68
CA PRO A 360 18.96 2.21 25.01
C PRO A 360 20.43 1.80 24.93
N GLY A 361 21.04 1.97 23.74
CA GLY A 361 22.41 1.53 23.48
C GLY A 361 22.60 0.03 23.29
N CYS A 362 21.54 -0.78 23.45
CA CYS A 362 21.62 -2.24 23.40
C CYS A 362 20.64 -2.85 22.40
N PHE A 363 19.33 -2.79 22.63
CA PHE A 363 18.37 -3.54 21.81
C PHE A 363 16.97 -2.93 21.90
N LYS A 364 16.22 -2.99 20.80
CA LYS A 364 14.83 -2.55 20.72
C LYS A 364 13.97 -3.67 20.15
N ILE A 365 12.85 -3.99 20.79
CA ILE A 365 11.90 -4.97 20.26
C ILE A 365 10.97 -4.27 19.26
N GLY A 366 11.06 -4.67 17.99
CA GLY A 366 10.10 -4.33 16.95
C GLY A 366 9.87 -2.83 16.81
N ASN A 367 8.64 -2.38 17.09
CA ASN A 367 8.23 -0.99 16.89
C ASN A 367 8.39 -0.09 18.13
N THR A 368 9.00 -0.58 19.22
CA THR A 368 9.11 0.17 20.48
C THR A 368 9.90 1.47 20.30
N GLY A 369 9.41 2.60 20.81
CA GLY A 369 10.08 3.89 20.59
C GLY A 369 9.78 4.57 19.25
N GLY A 370 9.06 3.90 18.33
CA GLY A 370 8.61 4.50 17.07
C GLY A 370 9.72 4.71 16.03
N MET A 371 9.57 5.79 15.24
CA MET A 371 10.54 6.20 14.21
C MET A 371 11.80 6.79 14.86
N LEU A 372 12.87 6.89 14.06
CA LEU A 372 14.17 7.38 14.52
C LEU A 372 14.08 8.80 15.13
N ASP A 373 13.24 9.68 14.58
CA ASP A 373 12.99 11.02 15.12
C ASP A 373 12.65 10.99 16.62
N ASN A 374 11.80 10.06 17.04
CA ASN A 374 11.41 9.93 18.43
C ASN A 374 12.51 9.26 19.29
N ILE A 375 13.27 8.32 18.71
CA ILE A 375 14.46 7.73 19.37
C ILE A 375 15.47 8.83 19.70
N LEU A 376 15.73 9.74 18.76
CA LEU A 376 16.65 10.86 18.93
C LEU A 376 16.09 11.91 19.89
N ALA A 377 14.83 12.32 19.71
CA ALA A 377 14.18 13.31 20.57
C ALA A 377 14.12 12.87 22.04
N SER A 378 13.86 11.58 22.29
CA SER A 378 13.84 11.00 23.65
C SER A 378 15.22 10.49 24.11
N LYS A 379 16.30 10.76 23.36
CA LYS A 379 17.69 10.36 23.66
C LYS A 379 17.89 8.87 23.93
N LEU A 380 17.10 8.01 23.27
CA LEU A 380 17.06 6.56 23.50
C LEU A 380 18.21 5.79 22.84
N TYR A 381 19.13 6.47 22.15
CA TYR A 381 20.30 5.83 21.55
C TYR A 381 21.42 5.56 22.58
N ARG A 382 21.37 6.19 23.77
CA ARG A 382 22.31 5.98 24.88
C ARG A 382 21.57 5.60 26.17
N PRO A 383 22.16 4.79 27.06
CA PRO A 383 21.56 4.51 28.36
C PRO A 383 21.55 5.75 29.27
N GLY A 384 20.51 5.85 30.09
CA GLY A 384 20.51 6.63 31.34
C GLY A 384 20.41 5.71 32.55
N SER A 385 19.88 6.21 33.67
CA SER A 385 19.83 5.48 34.94
C SER A 385 18.43 4.99 35.33
N VAL A 386 17.38 5.39 34.60
CA VAL A 386 15.98 5.10 34.96
C VAL A 386 15.46 3.87 34.21
N ALA A 387 15.09 2.81 34.93
CA ALA A 387 14.34 1.70 34.35
C ALA A 387 12.84 1.86 34.60
N TYR A 388 12.00 1.49 33.62
CA TYR A 388 10.55 1.51 33.78
C TYR A 388 9.87 0.22 33.32
N VAL A 389 8.72 -0.05 33.92
CA VAL A 389 7.80 -1.12 33.50
C VAL A 389 6.39 -0.54 33.38
N SER A 390 5.70 -0.81 32.27
CA SER A 390 4.38 -0.23 31.98
C SER A 390 3.45 -1.24 31.32
N ARG A 391 2.14 -1.16 31.56
CA ARG A 391 1.16 -2.01 30.86
C ARG A 391 0.86 -1.54 29.44
N SER A 392 0.91 -0.22 29.18
CA SER A 392 0.49 0.36 27.91
C SER A 392 1.68 0.69 27.02
N GLY A 393 1.70 0.14 25.81
CA GLY A 393 2.73 0.46 24.81
C GLY A 393 2.74 1.95 24.42
N GLY A 394 1.56 2.58 24.33
CA GLY A 394 1.45 4.01 24.06
C GLY A 394 2.02 4.86 25.20
N MET A 395 1.68 4.53 26.44
CA MET A 395 2.22 5.23 27.62
C MET A 395 3.72 4.99 27.79
N SER A 396 4.24 3.85 27.36
CA SER A 396 5.69 3.59 27.42
C SER A 396 6.48 4.55 26.54
N ASN A 397 5.91 4.92 25.38
CA ASN A 397 6.54 5.94 24.55
C ASN A 397 6.44 7.34 25.15
N GLU A 398 5.35 7.65 25.88
CA GLU A 398 5.24 8.89 26.64
C GLU A 398 6.21 8.90 27.84
N LEU A 399 6.40 7.76 28.52
CA LEU A 399 7.39 7.61 29.59
C LEU A 399 8.81 7.87 29.08
N ASN A 400 9.17 7.37 27.88
CA ASN A 400 10.45 7.71 27.25
C ASN A 400 10.63 9.24 27.15
N ASN A 401 9.60 9.95 26.66
CA ASN A 401 9.62 11.41 26.53
C ASN A 401 9.74 12.10 27.91
N ILE A 402 8.90 11.73 28.88
CA ILE A 402 8.90 12.33 30.23
C ILE A 402 10.26 12.10 30.92
N ILE A 403 10.76 10.86 30.92
CA ILE A 403 12.02 10.49 31.57
C ILE A 403 13.19 11.21 30.89
N SER A 404 13.22 11.31 29.56
CA SER A 404 14.31 11.98 28.84
C SER A 404 14.40 13.49 29.13
N ARG A 405 13.27 14.13 29.44
CA ARG A 405 13.18 15.56 29.77
C ARG A 405 13.52 15.85 31.23
N THR A 406 13.28 14.89 32.11
CA THR A 406 13.40 15.07 33.56
C THR A 406 14.66 14.43 34.13
N THR A 407 15.27 13.46 33.45
CA THR A 407 16.41 12.70 34.01
C THR A 407 17.58 12.61 33.01
N ASP A 408 18.58 11.78 33.33
CA ASP A 408 19.68 11.47 32.42
C ASP A 408 19.26 10.52 31.27
N GLY A 409 18.12 9.83 31.38
CA GLY A 409 17.52 8.99 30.34
C GLY A 409 17.08 7.62 30.83
N VAL A 410 16.55 6.81 29.91
CA VAL A 410 16.08 5.45 30.20
C VAL A 410 17.26 4.46 30.17
N TYR A 411 17.36 3.59 31.18
CA TYR A 411 18.26 2.43 31.20
C TYR A 411 17.64 1.24 30.47
N GLU A 412 16.42 0.86 30.84
CA GLU A 412 15.66 -0.23 30.22
C GLU A 412 14.15 -0.03 30.45
N GLY A 413 13.36 -0.15 29.40
CA GLY A 413 11.91 0.01 29.42
C GLY A 413 11.21 -1.24 28.91
N VAL A 414 10.34 -1.86 29.72
CA VAL A 414 9.60 -3.07 29.34
C VAL A 414 8.10 -2.85 29.45
N ILE A 415 7.35 -3.42 28.50
CA ILE A 415 5.89 -3.35 28.50
C ILE A 415 5.31 -4.70 28.97
N GLY A 416 4.76 -4.73 30.19
CA GLY A 416 4.17 -5.89 30.86
C GLY A 416 3.98 -5.68 32.37
N GLY A 417 3.38 -6.67 33.07
CA GLY A 417 3.25 -6.72 34.54
C GLY A 417 1.85 -6.36 35.08
N THR A 418 1.39 -7.06 36.12
CA THR A 418 0.04 -6.88 36.70
C THR A 418 -0.06 -6.80 38.21
N GLU A 419 1.08 -6.82 38.91
CA GLU A 419 1.12 -7.23 40.31
C GLU A 419 1.67 -6.13 41.22
N GLU A 420 0.95 -5.02 41.32
CA GLU A 420 1.43 -3.84 42.06
C GLU A 420 1.63 -4.15 43.56
N TYR A 421 0.80 -4.99 44.17
CA TYR A 421 0.95 -5.41 45.56
C TYR A 421 2.20 -6.27 45.84
N LYS A 422 2.76 -6.94 44.82
CA LYS A 422 4.03 -7.67 44.98
C LYS A 422 5.21 -6.72 45.15
N ILE A 423 5.12 -5.51 44.61
CA ILE A 423 6.10 -4.45 44.84
C ILE A 423 6.08 -4.04 46.32
N CYS A 424 4.88 -3.77 46.87
CA CYS A 424 4.71 -3.45 48.29
C CYS A 424 5.33 -4.54 49.18
N ARG A 425 5.06 -5.82 48.86
CA ARG A 425 5.63 -6.96 49.59
C ARG A 425 7.16 -7.00 49.48
N GLY A 426 7.71 -6.86 48.28
CA GLY A 426 9.15 -6.90 48.05
C GLY A 426 9.92 -5.77 48.74
N ILE A 427 9.30 -4.60 48.93
CA ILE A 427 9.88 -3.51 49.73
C ILE A 427 9.86 -3.87 51.20
N LYS A 428 8.71 -4.34 51.72
CA LYS A 428 8.57 -4.77 53.13
C LYS A 428 9.53 -5.90 53.51
N GLU A 429 9.80 -6.82 52.58
CA GLU A 429 10.76 -7.93 52.74
C GLU A 429 12.23 -7.49 52.56
N GLY A 430 12.51 -6.22 52.27
CA GLY A 430 13.87 -5.72 52.03
C GLY A 430 14.50 -6.19 50.72
N ARG A 431 13.73 -6.84 49.84
CA ARG A 431 14.20 -7.34 48.54
C ARG A 431 14.33 -6.23 47.49
N LEU A 432 13.48 -5.19 47.58
CA LEU A 432 13.51 -4.02 46.70
C LEU A 432 13.98 -2.80 47.48
N THR A 433 15.24 -2.40 47.25
CA THR A 433 15.90 -1.31 48.01
C THR A 433 16.14 -0.04 47.18
N LYS A 434 16.06 -0.13 45.85
CA LYS A 434 16.18 1.04 44.96
C LYS A 434 14.94 1.94 45.09
N PRO A 435 15.06 3.26 44.87
CA PRO A 435 13.91 4.15 44.87
C PRO A 435 12.93 3.78 43.75
N ILE A 436 11.65 3.63 44.09
CA ILE A 436 10.58 3.28 43.15
C ILE A 436 9.59 4.43 43.06
N VAL A 437 9.29 4.86 41.83
CA VAL A 437 8.17 5.76 41.51
C VAL A 437 7.09 4.93 40.84
N CYS A 438 5.86 5.01 41.32
CA CYS A 438 4.74 4.25 40.75
C CYS A 438 3.45 5.05 40.71
N TRP A 439 2.68 4.87 39.63
CA TRP A 439 1.35 5.43 39.49
C TRP A 439 0.42 4.44 38.78
N CYS A 440 -0.65 4.05 39.46
CA CYS A 440 -1.72 3.24 38.88
C CYS A 440 -2.76 4.16 38.23
N ILE A 441 -2.92 4.04 36.90
CA ILE A 441 -3.93 4.75 36.13
C ILE A 441 -5.32 4.08 36.26
N GLY A 442 -6.39 4.83 35.98
CA GLY A 442 -7.77 4.33 36.06
C GLY A 442 -8.53 4.75 37.32
N THR A 443 -8.09 5.82 37.99
CA THR A 443 -8.75 6.37 39.18
C THR A 443 -10.18 6.85 38.91
N CYS A 444 -10.51 7.23 37.67
CA CYS A 444 -11.88 7.61 37.29
C CYS A 444 -12.90 6.48 37.41
N ALA A 445 -12.47 5.21 37.48
CA ALA A 445 -13.39 4.09 37.63
C ALA A 445 -14.26 4.21 38.88
N THR A 446 -13.74 4.80 39.96
CA THR A 446 -14.49 5.01 41.21
C THR A 446 -15.50 6.15 41.12
N MET A 447 -15.47 6.95 40.05
CA MET A 447 -16.41 8.05 39.80
C MET A 447 -17.62 7.60 38.97
N PHE A 448 -17.57 6.41 38.37
CA PHE A 448 -18.68 5.88 37.57
C PHE A 448 -19.67 5.11 38.43
N SER A 449 -20.96 5.24 38.13
CA SER A 449 -22.03 4.52 38.80
C SER A 449 -22.15 3.05 38.40
N SER A 450 -21.49 2.64 37.32
CA SER A 450 -21.50 1.28 36.80
C SER A 450 -20.09 0.82 36.43
N GLU A 451 -19.88 -0.50 36.41
CA GLU A 451 -18.61 -1.08 36.01
C GLU A 451 -18.28 -0.75 34.55
N VAL A 452 -17.11 -0.17 34.32
CA VAL A 452 -16.63 0.19 32.98
C VAL A 452 -15.41 -0.64 32.63
N GLN A 453 -15.55 -1.48 31.60
CA GLN A 453 -14.42 -2.16 30.98
C GLN A 453 -13.60 -1.16 30.14
N PHE A 454 -12.35 -0.92 30.53
CA PHE A 454 -11.44 -0.10 29.74
C PHE A 454 -10.82 -0.89 28.56
N GLY A 455 -10.10 -0.19 27.69
CA GLY A 455 -9.63 -0.74 26.41
C GLY A 455 -8.69 -1.95 26.50
N HIS A 456 -7.92 -2.11 27.58
CA HIS A 456 -7.08 -3.29 27.78
C HIS A 456 -7.92 -4.42 28.39
N ALA A 457 -7.71 -5.67 27.94
CA ALA A 457 -8.50 -6.82 28.41
C ALA A 457 -8.53 -6.96 29.95
N GLY A 458 -7.37 -6.82 30.60
CA GLY A 458 -7.25 -6.89 32.06
C GLY A 458 -7.44 -5.56 32.80
N ALA A 459 -8.07 -4.55 32.18
CA ALA A 459 -8.41 -3.29 32.83
C ALA A 459 -9.88 -3.29 33.29
N CYS A 460 -10.17 -4.23 34.18
CA CYS A 460 -11.41 -4.41 34.93
C CYS A 460 -11.04 -4.60 36.41
N ALA A 461 -11.79 -4.01 37.33
CA ALA A 461 -11.59 -4.21 38.76
C ALA A 461 -12.76 -5.05 39.29
N ASN A 462 -12.51 -6.32 39.61
CA ASN A 462 -13.50 -7.24 40.16
C ASN A 462 -13.65 -7.11 41.67
N GLN A 463 -12.65 -6.50 42.33
CA GLN A 463 -12.60 -6.29 43.78
C GLN A 463 -12.14 -4.86 44.07
N ALA A 464 -12.49 -4.35 45.25
CA ALA A 464 -12.05 -3.02 45.70
C ALA A 464 -10.52 -2.87 45.72
N SER A 465 -9.80 -3.95 46.05
CA SER A 465 -8.33 -4.04 46.00
C SER A 465 -7.77 -3.89 44.58
N GLU A 466 -8.53 -4.19 43.54
CA GLU A 466 -8.08 -4.07 42.16
C GLU A 466 -8.18 -2.63 41.62
N THR A 467 -8.87 -1.74 42.35
CA THR A 467 -9.03 -0.33 41.96
C THR A 467 -7.70 0.42 41.99
N ALA A 468 -7.52 1.35 41.05
CA ALA A 468 -6.31 2.16 40.96
C ALA A 468 -6.07 3.00 42.24
N VAL A 469 -7.14 3.47 42.87
CA VAL A 469 -7.09 4.24 44.12
C VAL A 469 -6.53 3.39 45.27
N ALA A 470 -7.07 2.18 45.49
CA ALA A 470 -6.59 1.28 46.53
C ALA A 470 -5.12 0.89 46.33
N LYS A 471 -4.71 0.63 45.09
CA LYS A 471 -3.31 0.30 44.76
C LYS A 471 -2.36 1.47 45.02
N ASN A 472 -2.73 2.69 44.60
CA ASN A 472 -1.92 3.88 44.84
C ASN A 472 -1.74 4.15 46.34
N GLN A 473 -2.79 3.95 47.14
CA GLN A 473 -2.71 4.09 48.60
C GLN A 473 -1.75 3.05 49.20
N ALA A 474 -1.90 1.77 48.84
CA ALA A 474 -1.04 0.69 49.34
C ALA A 474 0.45 0.84 48.93
N LEU A 475 0.72 1.38 47.75
CA LEU A 475 2.08 1.71 47.30
C LEU A 475 2.69 2.84 48.13
N LYS A 476 1.91 3.90 48.38
CA LYS A 476 2.35 5.04 49.20
C LYS A 476 2.69 4.61 50.63
N GLU A 477 1.84 3.77 51.24
CA GLU A 477 2.09 3.21 52.58
C GLU A 477 3.31 2.28 52.63
N ALA A 478 3.67 1.64 51.52
CA ALA A 478 4.86 0.80 51.42
C ALA A 478 6.16 1.59 51.18
N GLY A 479 6.11 2.93 51.14
CA GLY A 479 7.28 3.79 50.91
C GLY A 479 7.61 4.06 49.44
N VAL A 480 6.70 3.75 48.52
CA VAL A 480 6.84 4.11 47.09
C VAL A 480 6.51 5.59 46.88
N PHE A 481 7.25 6.25 46.01
CA PHE A 481 6.92 7.62 45.59
C PHE A 481 5.72 7.59 44.64
N VAL A 482 4.54 7.95 45.17
CA VAL A 482 3.28 8.00 44.41
C VAL A 482 2.89 9.47 44.18
N PRO A 483 2.85 9.96 42.93
CA PRO A 483 2.56 11.36 42.63
C PRO A 483 1.07 11.69 42.87
N ARG A 484 0.77 12.97 43.11
CA ARG A 484 -0.60 13.50 43.05
C ARG A 484 -0.86 13.98 41.63
N MET A 485 -2.03 13.66 41.09
CA MET A 485 -2.45 14.12 39.76
C MET A 485 -3.55 15.17 39.93
N ASP A 486 -3.15 16.43 40.10
CA ASP A 486 -4.09 17.55 39.96
C ASP A 486 -4.12 18.00 38.49
N PRO A 487 -5.29 18.33 37.92
CA PRO A 487 -5.40 18.75 36.52
C PRO A 487 -4.70 20.10 36.30
N GLY A 488 -3.44 20.06 35.87
CA GLY A 488 -2.67 21.26 35.50
C GLY A 488 -1.24 21.33 36.03
N GLU A 489 -0.85 20.49 36.99
CA GLU A 489 0.48 20.56 37.61
C GLU A 489 1.46 19.46 37.12
N ASP A 490 2.64 19.91 36.67
CA ASP A 490 3.81 19.09 36.31
C ASP A 490 4.57 18.61 37.57
N ALA A 491 3.95 17.83 38.46
CA ALA A 491 4.51 17.66 39.82
C ALA A 491 5.09 16.27 40.17
N GLY A 492 4.92 15.22 39.35
CA GLY A 492 5.34 13.87 39.76
C GLY A 492 6.83 13.57 39.63
N LEU A 493 7.37 13.58 38.41
CA LEU A 493 8.76 13.19 38.14
C LEU A 493 9.76 14.35 38.29
N SER A 494 9.29 15.61 38.24
CA SER A 494 10.13 16.81 38.32
C SER A 494 10.84 16.98 39.68
N LEU A 495 10.31 16.38 40.75
CA LEU A 495 10.91 16.43 42.09
C LEU A 495 12.09 15.47 42.26
N LEU A 496 12.06 14.28 41.64
CA LEU A 496 13.18 13.31 41.71
C LEU A 496 14.35 13.75 40.80
N ALA A 497 14.00 14.26 39.62
CA ALA A 497 14.89 14.82 38.60
C ALA A 497 15.91 15.86 39.09
N LYS A 498 15.47 16.76 39.99
CA LYS A 498 16.30 17.88 40.47
C LYS A 498 17.48 17.45 41.36
N SER A 499 17.54 16.19 41.80
CA SER A 499 18.58 15.70 42.72
C SER A 499 19.82 15.08 42.06
N LEU A 500 19.82 14.78 40.75
CA LEU A 500 20.82 13.85 40.14
C LEU A 500 21.47 14.28 38.80
N LEU A 501 21.80 15.57 38.63
CA LEU A 501 22.83 16.09 37.70
C LEU A 501 22.57 16.24 36.17
N ARG A 502 23.51 17.03 35.59
CA ARG A 502 23.54 17.83 34.33
C ARG A 502 23.82 17.03 33.04
N GLN A 503 23.31 17.53 31.90
CA GLN A 503 23.44 16.93 30.56
C GLN A 503 24.53 17.57 29.67
N GLN A 504 25.08 16.78 28.73
CA GLN A 504 25.99 17.19 27.63
C GLN A 504 25.34 17.01 26.22
N PRO A 505 25.87 17.63 25.15
CA PRO A 505 25.23 17.74 23.82
C PRO A 505 25.63 16.62 22.81
N LEU A 506 24.95 16.63 21.65
CA LEU A 506 24.82 15.57 20.63
C LEU A 506 25.27 16.01 19.21
N PRO A 507 25.73 15.10 18.34
CA PRO A 507 25.96 15.34 16.90
C PRO A 507 24.79 14.89 15.97
N HIS A 508 24.84 15.30 14.70
CA HIS A 508 23.73 15.45 13.75
C HIS A 508 23.78 14.51 12.51
N ARG A 509 22.63 14.06 11.94
CA ARG A 509 22.47 13.81 10.47
C ARG A 509 21.03 13.59 9.93
N ASP A 510 20.93 13.52 8.60
CA ASP A 510 19.77 13.77 7.69
C ASP A 510 18.83 12.59 7.36
N ILE A 511 17.69 12.97 6.73
CA ILE A 511 16.46 12.20 6.44
C ILE A 511 16.51 11.56 5.04
N PRO A 512 15.97 10.33 4.83
CA PRO A 512 15.94 9.70 3.50
C PRO A 512 14.87 10.28 2.56
N TYR A 513 15.25 10.44 1.29
CA TYR A 513 14.48 11.02 0.18
C TYR A 513 13.63 9.97 -0.54
N SER A 514 12.42 10.34 -0.98
CA SER A 514 11.54 9.51 -1.83
C SER A 514 11.39 10.17 -3.19
N TRP A 515 11.83 9.50 -4.26
CA TRP A 515 11.61 9.92 -5.65
C TRP A 515 10.14 9.72 -6.07
N SER A 516 9.62 10.60 -6.93
CA SER A 516 8.28 10.50 -7.53
C SER A 516 8.34 10.37 -9.05
N LEU A 517 7.68 9.35 -9.60
CA LEU A 517 7.42 9.18 -11.03
C LEU A 517 6.12 9.91 -11.38
N SER A 518 6.08 10.71 -12.46
CA SER A 518 4.85 11.38 -12.93
C SER A 518 4.11 10.48 -13.94
N VAL A 519 2.82 10.21 -13.67
CA VAL A 519 1.91 9.46 -14.56
C VAL A 519 0.61 10.25 -14.68
N SER A 520 0.24 10.65 -15.90
CA SER A 520 -0.90 11.57 -16.16
C SER A 520 -2.18 10.87 -16.63
N ILE A 521 -2.09 9.61 -17.05
CA ILE A 521 -3.16 8.91 -17.80
C ILE A 521 -4.11 8.14 -16.87
N CYS A 522 -3.55 7.46 -15.86
CA CYS A 522 -4.31 6.69 -14.89
C CYS A 522 -3.70 6.86 -13.50
N GLY A 523 -4.52 7.25 -12.52
CA GLY A 523 -4.13 7.37 -11.12
C GLY A 523 -4.87 6.35 -10.28
N SER A 524 -4.15 5.42 -9.65
CA SER A 524 -4.71 4.58 -8.58
C SER A 524 -4.43 5.23 -7.22
N SER A 525 -5.21 6.23 -6.83
CA SER A 525 -5.22 6.66 -5.42
C SER A 525 -6.09 5.69 -4.62
N ARG A 526 -5.79 5.55 -3.32
CA ARG A 526 -6.13 4.43 -2.40
C ARG A 526 -7.60 3.97 -2.29
N SER A 527 -8.55 4.49 -3.07
CA SER A 527 -9.95 4.06 -3.01
C SER A 527 -10.65 3.83 -4.35
N ARG A 528 -10.20 4.39 -5.50
CA ARG A 528 -10.89 4.21 -6.80
C ARG A 528 -9.92 4.28 -7.99
N LEU A 529 -10.20 3.48 -9.04
CA LEU A 529 -9.55 3.64 -10.34
C LEU A 529 -10.09 4.90 -11.01
N VAL A 530 -9.19 5.79 -11.41
CA VAL A 530 -9.53 7.08 -12.02
C VAL A 530 -8.85 7.20 -13.39
N LEU A 531 -9.66 7.40 -14.44
CA LEU A 531 -9.21 7.66 -15.81
C LEU A 531 -9.34 9.16 -16.09
N LYS A 532 -8.22 9.88 -16.21
CA LYS A 532 -8.18 11.36 -16.34
C LYS A 532 -9.17 12.10 -15.43
N ARG A 533 -9.11 11.82 -14.12
CA ARG A 533 -9.99 12.41 -13.08
C ARG A 533 -11.46 11.95 -13.11
N MET A 534 -11.88 11.14 -14.08
CA MET A 534 -13.18 10.48 -14.06
C MET A 534 -13.10 9.14 -13.31
N PRO A 535 -13.87 8.95 -12.22
CA PRO A 535 -13.95 7.66 -11.54
C PRO A 535 -14.51 6.60 -12.49
N ILE A 536 -14.00 5.37 -12.41
CA ILE A 536 -14.49 4.26 -13.25
C ILE A 536 -16.01 4.04 -13.15
N THR A 537 -16.61 4.34 -11.99
CA THR A 537 -18.07 4.27 -11.79
C THR A 537 -18.83 5.26 -12.67
N GLU A 538 -18.28 6.44 -12.94
CA GLU A 538 -18.89 7.45 -13.80
C GLU A 538 -18.77 7.06 -15.27
N VAL A 539 -17.63 6.47 -15.68
CA VAL A 539 -17.43 5.92 -17.03
C VAL A 539 -18.53 4.91 -17.39
N PHE A 540 -18.85 4.00 -16.47
CA PHE A 540 -19.95 3.04 -16.66
C PHE A 540 -21.32 3.70 -16.62
N LYS A 541 -21.55 4.64 -15.70
CA LYS A 541 -22.83 5.36 -15.57
C LYS A 541 -23.18 6.15 -16.83
N GLU A 542 -22.17 6.70 -17.51
CA GLU A 542 -22.35 7.48 -18.74
C GLU A 542 -22.34 6.64 -20.01
N GLU A 543 -22.25 5.30 -19.89
CA GLU A 543 -22.26 4.34 -21.01
C GLU A 543 -21.22 4.69 -22.08
N MET A 544 -20.01 5.05 -21.66
CA MET A 544 -18.97 5.58 -22.56
C MET A 544 -18.44 4.55 -23.57
N GLY A 545 -18.62 3.25 -23.31
CA GLY A 545 -18.12 2.18 -24.17
C GLY A 545 -16.59 2.07 -24.20
N ILE A 546 -16.07 1.19 -25.05
CA ILE A 546 -14.63 1.04 -25.27
C ILE A 546 -14.07 2.29 -25.96
N GLY A 547 -14.82 2.87 -26.90
CA GLY A 547 -14.44 4.07 -27.62
C GLY A 547 -14.25 5.28 -26.69
N GLY A 548 -15.14 5.47 -25.72
CA GLY A 548 -15.02 6.55 -24.74
C GLY A 548 -13.90 6.31 -23.73
N VAL A 549 -13.65 5.07 -23.31
CA VAL A 549 -12.49 4.71 -22.49
C VAL A 549 -11.17 4.98 -23.23
N LEU A 550 -11.09 4.67 -24.53
CA LEU A 550 -9.95 5.02 -25.38
C LEU A 550 -9.80 6.54 -25.51
N GLY A 551 -10.91 7.26 -25.64
CA GLY A 551 -10.94 8.72 -25.55
C GLY A 551 -10.25 9.27 -24.31
N LEU A 552 -10.57 8.71 -23.13
CA LEU A 552 -9.99 9.12 -21.86
C LEU A 552 -8.51 8.70 -21.70
N LEU A 553 -8.13 7.52 -22.19
CA LEU A 553 -6.78 6.99 -22.01
C LEU A 553 -5.77 7.56 -23.01
N TRP A 554 -6.11 7.59 -24.29
CA TRP A 554 -5.18 7.98 -25.35
C TRP A 554 -5.15 9.48 -25.51
N PHE A 555 -6.33 10.09 -25.59
CA PHE A 555 -6.48 11.50 -25.88
C PHE A 555 -6.69 12.35 -24.64
N GLN A 556 -7.02 11.71 -23.53
CA GLN A 556 -7.45 12.40 -22.31
C GLN A 556 -8.61 13.36 -22.64
N LYS A 557 -9.57 12.95 -23.47
CA LYS A 557 -10.75 13.75 -23.78
C LYS A 557 -12.02 12.92 -23.59
N ARG A 558 -13.08 13.57 -23.11
CA ARG A 558 -14.42 12.99 -23.15
C ARG A 558 -14.98 13.27 -24.54
N LEU A 559 -14.88 12.29 -25.42
CA LEU A 559 -15.30 12.43 -26.81
C LEU A 559 -16.83 12.40 -26.94
N PRO A 560 -17.40 13.03 -27.98
CA PRO A 560 -18.80 12.87 -28.34
C PRO A 560 -19.17 11.41 -28.60
N LYS A 561 -20.43 11.01 -28.32
CA LYS A 561 -20.88 9.61 -28.50
C LYS A 561 -20.64 9.09 -29.91
N TYR A 562 -20.84 9.90 -30.94
CA TYR A 562 -20.61 9.47 -32.33
C TYR A 562 -19.13 9.17 -32.61
N SER A 563 -18.20 9.89 -31.96
CA SER A 563 -16.76 9.68 -32.05
C SER A 563 -16.35 8.41 -31.31
N CYS A 564 -16.89 8.16 -30.12
CA CYS A 564 -16.70 6.91 -29.39
C CYS A 564 -17.15 5.71 -30.23
N GLN A 565 -18.36 5.79 -30.79
CA GLN A 565 -18.92 4.75 -31.63
C GLN A 565 -18.11 4.55 -32.93
N PHE A 566 -17.64 5.63 -33.56
CA PHE A 566 -16.76 5.54 -34.73
C PHE A 566 -15.44 4.82 -34.42
N ILE A 567 -14.82 5.10 -33.27
CA ILE A 567 -13.61 4.40 -32.81
C ILE A 567 -13.91 2.90 -32.66
N GLU A 568 -15.03 2.54 -32.05
CA GLU A 568 -15.43 1.13 -31.91
C GLU A 568 -15.66 0.45 -33.27
N MET A 569 -16.31 1.13 -34.21
CA MET A 569 -16.49 0.63 -35.57
C MET A 569 -15.15 0.42 -36.28
N CYS A 570 -14.18 1.32 -36.11
CA CYS A 570 -12.82 1.15 -36.64
C CYS A 570 -12.14 -0.10 -36.07
N LEU A 571 -12.28 -0.36 -34.77
CA LEU A 571 -11.74 -1.58 -34.13
C LEU A 571 -12.41 -2.84 -34.67
N MET A 572 -13.72 -2.81 -34.94
CA MET A 572 -14.45 -3.95 -35.48
C MET A 572 -14.01 -4.30 -36.91
N VAL A 573 -13.89 -3.31 -37.81
CA VAL A 573 -13.52 -3.59 -39.21
C VAL A 573 -12.04 -3.93 -39.39
N THR A 574 -11.19 -3.56 -38.42
CA THR A 574 -9.76 -3.90 -38.40
C THR A 574 -9.45 -5.16 -37.60
N ALA A 575 -10.46 -5.77 -36.96
CA ALA A 575 -10.31 -6.88 -36.02
C ALA A 575 -9.53 -8.05 -36.60
N ASP A 576 -9.87 -8.47 -37.82
CA ASP A 576 -9.15 -9.52 -38.53
C ASP A 576 -9.29 -9.40 -40.06
N HIS A 577 -8.41 -10.09 -40.81
CA HIS A 577 -8.43 -10.16 -42.27
C HIS A 577 -7.91 -11.52 -42.77
N GLY A 578 -8.15 -12.57 -41.98
CA GLY A 578 -7.77 -13.93 -42.29
C GLY A 578 -6.30 -14.27 -42.00
N PRO A 579 -5.95 -15.57 -42.08
CA PRO A 579 -4.69 -16.10 -41.58
C PRO A 579 -3.47 -15.84 -42.48
N ALA A 580 -3.69 -15.36 -43.71
CA ALA A 580 -2.64 -15.19 -44.72
C ALA A 580 -1.82 -13.91 -44.57
N VAL A 581 -2.28 -12.96 -43.74
CA VAL A 581 -1.54 -11.72 -43.51
C VAL A 581 -0.36 -11.96 -42.56
N SER A 582 0.74 -11.21 -42.74
CA SER A 582 2.01 -11.45 -42.03
C SER A 582 1.87 -11.65 -40.53
N GLY A 583 1.10 -10.79 -39.85
CA GLY A 583 0.95 -10.90 -38.40
C GLY A 583 0.07 -12.07 -37.95
N ALA A 584 -0.96 -12.42 -38.71
CA ALA A 584 -1.80 -13.58 -38.40
C ALA A 584 -0.99 -14.87 -38.60
N HIS A 585 -0.25 -14.95 -39.71
CA HIS A 585 0.65 -16.06 -40.00
C HIS A 585 1.68 -16.25 -38.88
N ASN A 586 2.40 -15.20 -38.50
CA ASN A 586 3.39 -15.28 -37.41
C ASN A 586 2.77 -15.71 -36.08
N THR A 587 1.56 -15.21 -35.77
CA THR A 587 0.82 -15.63 -34.56
C THR A 587 0.51 -17.12 -34.60
N ILE A 588 0.05 -17.62 -35.74
CA ILE A 588 -0.28 -19.04 -35.97
C ILE A 588 0.97 -19.91 -35.84
N ILE A 589 2.08 -19.54 -36.47
CA ILE A 589 3.35 -20.29 -36.39
C ILE A 589 3.83 -20.36 -34.93
N CYS A 590 3.81 -19.23 -34.21
CA CYS A 590 4.23 -19.16 -32.82
C CYS A 590 3.31 -20.01 -31.89
N ALA A 591 1.99 -19.98 -32.14
CA ALA A 591 1.02 -20.80 -31.41
C ALA A 591 1.26 -22.31 -31.63
N ARG A 592 1.51 -22.71 -32.89
CA ARG A 592 1.85 -24.07 -33.31
C ARG A 592 3.20 -24.55 -32.78
N ALA A 593 4.12 -23.63 -32.52
CA ALA A 593 5.39 -23.90 -31.84
C ALA A 593 5.24 -24.10 -30.32
N GLY A 594 4.01 -24.19 -29.80
CA GLY A 594 3.75 -24.49 -28.40
C GLY A 594 3.86 -23.28 -27.46
N LYS A 595 4.04 -22.06 -27.98
CA LYS A 595 4.13 -20.85 -27.15
C LYS A 595 2.78 -20.46 -26.54
N ASP A 596 2.84 -19.60 -25.53
CA ASP A 596 1.70 -19.03 -24.81
C ASP A 596 1.04 -17.88 -25.60
N LEU A 597 -0.13 -17.43 -25.13
CA LEU A 597 -0.95 -16.42 -25.79
C LEU A 597 -0.17 -15.12 -26.02
N VAL A 598 0.56 -14.65 -25.01
CA VAL A 598 1.26 -13.36 -25.07
C VAL A 598 2.40 -13.45 -26.06
N SER A 599 3.27 -14.46 -25.95
CA SER A 599 4.35 -14.66 -26.93
C SER A 599 3.84 -14.77 -28.37
N SER A 600 2.73 -15.49 -28.58
CA SER A 600 2.16 -15.71 -29.91
C SER A 600 1.57 -14.43 -30.49
N LEU A 601 0.80 -13.70 -29.69
CA LEU A 601 0.25 -12.39 -30.05
C LEU A 601 1.37 -11.40 -30.39
N THR A 602 2.37 -11.26 -29.51
CA THR A 602 3.48 -10.33 -29.73
C THR A 602 4.27 -10.68 -30.99
N SER A 603 4.49 -11.97 -31.28
CA SER A 603 5.14 -12.41 -32.52
C SER A 603 4.42 -11.94 -33.78
N GLY A 604 3.08 -11.88 -33.76
CA GLY A 604 2.28 -11.32 -34.84
C GLY A 604 2.30 -9.80 -34.86
N LEU A 605 2.13 -9.16 -33.71
CA LEU A 605 2.10 -7.69 -33.59
C LEU A 605 3.42 -7.04 -34.02
N LEU A 606 4.57 -7.70 -33.81
CA LEU A 606 5.88 -7.21 -34.27
C LEU A 606 6.02 -7.13 -35.80
N THR A 607 5.07 -7.69 -36.56
CA THR A 607 5.03 -7.51 -38.02
C THR A 607 4.31 -6.23 -38.43
N ILE A 608 3.59 -5.58 -37.51
CA ILE A 608 2.84 -4.35 -37.79
C ILE A 608 3.83 -3.18 -37.86
N GLY A 609 3.76 -2.43 -38.95
CA GLY A 609 4.64 -1.31 -39.27
C GLY A 609 4.42 -0.85 -40.71
N ASP A 610 5.44 -0.27 -41.34
CA ASP A 610 5.30 0.43 -42.64
C ASP A 610 4.67 -0.41 -43.76
N ARG A 611 4.97 -1.72 -43.82
CA ARG A 611 4.47 -2.62 -44.88
C ARG A 611 3.16 -3.34 -44.54
N PHE A 612 2.86 -3.51 -43.26
CA PHE A 612 1.67 -4.23 -42.80
C PHE A 612 1.02 -3.43 -41.66
N GLY A 613 -0.17 -2.87 -41.90
CA GLY A 613 -0.91 -2.06 -40.92
C GLY A 613 -0.57 -0.56 -40.87
N GLY A 614 0.56 -0.13 -41.45
CA GLY A 614 0.93 1.30 -41.53
C GLY A 614 0.16 2.13 -42.56
N ALA A 615 -0.73 1.51 -43.35
CA ALA A 615 -1.46 2.20 -44.41
C ALA A 615 -2.45 3.26 -43.89
N LEU A 616 -3.01 3.07 -42.69
CA LEU A 616 -3.93 4.02 -42.06
C LEU A 616 -3.23 5.35 -41.79
N ASP A 617 -2.10 5.28 -41.09
CA ASP A 617 -1.31 6.45 -40.70
C ASP A 617 -0.70 7.14 -41.93
N ALA A 618 -0.19 6.35 -42.88
CA ALA A 618 0.36 6.86 -44.13
C ALA A 618 -0.68 7.58 -45.00
N ALA A 619 -1.90 7.04 -45.11
CA ALA A 619 -2.99 7.70 -45.83
C ALA A 619 -3.42 9.00 -45.13
N ALA A 620 -3.62 8.97 -43.81
CA ALA A 620 -3.97 10.15 -43.03
C ALA A 620 -2.94 11.27 -43.24
N LYS A 621 -1.65 10.99 -43.04
CA LYS A 621 -0.57 11.97 -43.23
C LYS A 621 -0.49 12.50 -44.67
N MET A 622 -0.64 11.62 -45.66
CA MET A 622 -0.54 11.99 -47.08
C MET A 622 -1.71 12.89 -47.51
N PHE A 623 -2.95 12.52 -47.20
CA PHE A 623 -4.13 13.31 -47.55
C PHE A 623 -4.17 14.62 -46.76
N SER A 624 -3.88 14.61 -45.45
CA SER A 624 -3.78 15.83 -44.65
C SER A 624 -2.77 16.80 -45.25
N LYS A 625 -1.55 16.35 -45.57
CA LYS A 625 -0.53 17.20 -46.17
C LYS A 625 -0.96 17.81 -47.51
N ALA A 626 -1.63 17.04 -48.36
CA ALA A 626 -2.13 17.54 -49.64
C ALA A 626 -3.23 18.60 -49.43
N PHE A 627 -4.24 18.26 -48.63
CA PHE A 627 -5.36 19.15 -48.31
C PHE A 627 -4.89 20.45 -47.64
N ASP A 628 -4.04 20.34 -46.63
CA ASP A 628 -3.53 21.48 -45.85
C ASP A 628 -2.59 22.38 -46.69
N SER A 629 -2.00 21.86 -47.75
CA SER A 629 -1.19 22.65 -48.71
C SER A 629 -2.03 23.43 -49.74
N GLY A 630 -3.35 23.24 -49.75
CA GLY A 630 -4.27 23.95 -50.65
C GLY A 630 -4.26 23.48 -52.11
N ILE A 631 -3.54 22.40 -52.45
CA ILE A 631 -3.53 21.85 -53.82
C ILE A 631 -4.84 21.11 -54.11
N ILE A 632 -5.39 21.28 -55.30
CA ILE A 632 -6.65 20.61 -55.68
C ILE A 632 -6.42 19.11 -55.94
N PRO A 633 -7.47 18.25 -55.84
CA PRO A 633 -7.34 16.79 -56.01
C PRO A 633 -6.60 16.35 -57.28
N MET A 634 -6.83 17.03 -58.41
CA MET A 634 -6.17 16.72 -59.68
C MET A 634 -4.67 17.02 -59.66
N GLU A 635 -4.26 18.13 -59.05
CA GLU A 635 -2.85 18.48 -58.87
C GLU A 635 -2.16 17.49 -57.95
N PHE A 636 -2.81 17.07 -56.87
CA PHE A 636 -2.29 16.05 -55.95
C PHE A 636 -2.04 14.72 -56.68
N VAL A 637 -3.01 14.22 -57.46
CA VAL A 637 -2.86 12.98 -58.24
C VAL A 637 -1.71 13.09 -59.23
N ASN A 638 -1.57 14.22 -59.92
CA ASN A 638 -0.49 14.44 -60.88
C ASN A 638 0.88 14.57 -60.19
N LYS A 639 0.94 15.23 -59.04
CA LYS A 639 2.15 15.34 -58.22
C LYS A 639 2.66 13.98 -57.78
N MET A 640 1.79 13.12 -57.24
CA MET A 640 2.16 11.76 -56.83
C MET A 640 2.66 10.92 -58.00
N LYS A 641 1.98 11.02 -59.16
CA LYS A 641 2.45 10.38 -60.40
C LYS A 641 3.83 10.87 -60.82
N LYS A 642 4.08 12.18 -60.78
CA LYS A 642 5.38 12.79 -61.12
C LYS A 642 6.50 12.36 -60.18
N GLU A 643 6.19 12.20 -58.89
CA GLU A 643 7.13 11.71 -57.87
C GLU A 643 7.33 10.18 -57.91
N GLY A 644 6.64 9.45 -58.79
CA GLY A 644 6.70 7.98 -58.84
C GLY A 644 6.10 7.29 -57.60
N LYS A 645 5.23 7.98 -56.87
CA LYS A 645 4.60 7.46 -55.63
C LYS A 645 3.15 7.09 -55.88
N LEU A 646 2.73 5.95 -55.33
CA LEU A 646 1.32 5.58 -55.26
C LEU A 646 0.63 6.37 -54.14
N ILE A 647 -0.65 6.65 -54.33
CA ILE A 647 -1.47 7.34 -53.31
C ILE A 647 -1.85 6.31 -52.24
N MET A 648 -1.40 6.53 -51.01
CA MET A 648 -1.73 5.66 -49.89
C MET A 648 -3.22 5.71 -49.58
N GLY A 649 -3.84 4.55 -49.37
CA GLY A 649 -5.29 4.44 -49.18
C GLY A 649 -6.12 4.32 -50.46
N ILE A 650 -5.50 4.37 -51.65
CA ILE A 650 -6.18 4.17 -52.94
C ILE A 650 -5.77 2.84 -53.56
N GLY A 651 -6.76 2.06 -54.01
CA GLY A 651 -6.58 0.81 -54.72
C GLY A 651 -7.03 -0.42 -53.94
N HIS A 652 -7.63 -1.35 -54.67
CA HIS A 652 -8.03 -2.65 -54.17
C HIS A 652 -7.72 -3.76 -55.18
N ARG A 653 -7.43 -4.98 -54.71
CA ARG A 653 -7.12 -6.15 -55.55
C ARG A 653 -8.34 -6.67 -56.33
N VAL A 654 -9.48 -6.82 -55.67
CA VAL A 654 -10.73 -7.38 -56.24
C VAL A 654 -11.87 -6.37 -56.39
N LYS A 655 -12.10 -5.53 -55.39
CA LYS A 655 -13.19 -4.53 -55.35
C LYS A 655 -12.95 -3.37 -56.32
N SER A 656 -14.05 -2.75 -56.74
CA SER A 656 -14.08 -1.69 -57.76
C SER A 656 -15.25 -0.74 -57.53
N ILE A 657 -15.35 0.33 -58.33
CA ILE A 657 -16.48 1.26 -58.25
C ILE A 657 -17.85 0.58 -58.45
N ASN A 658 -17.91 -0.50 -59.25
CA ASN A 658 -19.14 -1.26 -59.50
C ASN A 658 -19.34 -2.44 -58.52
N ASN A 659 -18.34 -2.74 -57.69
CA ASN A 659 -18.37 -3.80 -56.68
C ASN A 659 -17.66 -3.26 -55.43
N PRO A 660 -18.34 -2.43 -54.62
CA PRO A 660 -17.71 -1.69 -53.54
C PRO A 660 -17.24 -2.60 -52.39
N ASP A 661 -16.24 -2.13 -51.64
CA ASP A 661 -15.88 -2.72 -50.35
C ASP A 661 -16.95 -2.33 -49.31
N MET A 662 -17.62 -3.33 -48.74
CA MET A 662 -18.69 -3.09 -47.76
C MET A 662 -18.20 -2.44 -46.48
N ARG A 663 -16.95 -2.67 -46.06
CA ARG A 663 -16.38 -2.00 -44.87
C ARG A 663 -16.25 -0.50 -45.11
N VAL A 664 -15.87 -0.12 -46.32
CA VAL A 664 -15.79 1.28 -46.76
C VAL A 664 -17.17 1.90 -46.78
N GLN A 665 -18.18 1.23 -47.34
CA GLN A 665 -19.56 1.76 -47.35
C GLN A 665 -20.10 1.98 -45.92
N ILE A 666 -20.00 0.96 -45.05
CA ILE A 666 -20.51 1.04 -43.66
C ILE A 666 -19.91 2.23 -42.90
N LEU A 667 -18.59 2.40 -42.96
CA LEU A 667 -17.91 3.49 -42.27
C LEU A 667 -18.24 4.84 -42.91
N LYS A 668 -18.26 4.92 -44.25
CA LYS A 668 -18.54 6.16 -44.98
C LYS A 668 -19.96 6.65 -44.69
N ASP A 669 -20.96 5.76 -44.72
CA ASP A 669 -22.35 6.10 -44.46
C ASP A 669 -22.53 6.60 -43.02
N TYR A 670 -21.89 5.93 -42.06
CA TYR A 670 -21.88 6.37 -40.67
C TYR A 670 -21.25 7.77 -40.50
N VAL A 671 -20.07 7.99 -41.10
CA VAL A 671 -19.36 9.28 -41.04
C VAL A 671 -20.22 10.38 -41.65
N ARG A 672 -20.80 10.17 -42.83
CA ARG A 672 -21.68 11.14 -43.50
C ARG A 672 -22.93 11.49 -42.70
N GLN A 673 -23.49 10.52 -41.98
CA GLN A 673 -24.70 10.73 -41.20
C GLN A 673 -24.45 11.48 -39.88
N HIS A 674 -23.28 11.29 -39.25
CA HIS A 674 -23.07 11.72 -37.86
C HIS A 674 -21.98 12.78 -37.66
N PHE A 675 -21.03 12.93 -38.59
CA PHE A 675 -19.94 13.88 -38.40
C PHE A 675 -20.40 15.31 -38.72
N PRO A 676 -20.03 16.31 -37.90
CA PRO A 676 -20.39 17.70 -38.16
C PRO A 676 -19.80 18.25 -39.47
N ALA A 677 -18.58 17.83 -39.81
CA ALA A 677 -17.86 18.21 -41.02
C ALA A 677 -16.90 17.10 -41.44
N THR A 678 -16.74 16.92 -42.75
CA THR A 678 -15.90 15.86 -43.35
C THR A 678 -15.01 16.36 -44.50
N PRO A 679 -14.32 17.51 -44.35
CA PRO A 679 -13.62 18.16 -45.46
C PRO A 679 -12.49 17.31 -46.06
N LEU A 680 -11.80 16.51 -45.24
CA LEU A 680 -10.73 15.65 -45.74
C LEU A 680 -11.27 14.42 -46.46
N LEU A 681 -12.36 13.82 -45.96
CA LEU A 681 -13.08 12.76 -46.66
C LEU A 681 -13.64 13.25 -48.00
N ASP A 682 -14.19 14.47 -48.06
CA ASP A 682 -14.66 15.08 -49.31
C ASP A 682 -13.53 15.20 -50.33
N TYR A 683 -12.37 15.71 -49.90
CA TYR A 683 -11.17 15.77 -50.72
C TYR A 683 -10.72 14.39 -51.22
N ALA A 684 -10.71 13.38 -50.33
CA ALA A 684 -10.32 12.02 -50.68
C ALA A 684 -11.27 11.36 -51.70
N LEU A 685 -12.58 11.63 -51.62
CA LEU A 685 -13.56 11.13 -52.58
C LEU A 685 -13.45 11.80 -53.95
N GLU A 686 -13.04 13.07 -54.01
CA GLU A 686 -12.69 13.71 -55.29
C GLU A 686 -11.43 13.09 -55.91
N VAL A 687 -10.43 12.75 -55.09
CA VAL A 687 -9.25 11.98 -55.54
C VAL A 687 -9.65 10.58 -56.04
N GLU A 688 -10.60 9.92 -55.38
CA GLU A 688 -11.16 8.63 -55.82
C GLU A 688 -11.84 8.76 -57.20
N LYS A 689 -12.65 9.80 -57.44
CA LYS A 689 -13.28 10.02 -58.76
C LYS A 689 -12.24 10.11 -59.88
N ILE A 690 -11.15 10.84 -59.64
CA ILE A 690 -10.07 10.99 -60.61
C ILE A 690 -9.34 9.66 -60.85
N THR A 691 -9.05 8.92 -59.78
CA THR A 691 -8.28 7.67 -59.88
C THR A 691 -9.10 6.51 -60.46
N THR A 692 -10.38 6.40 -60.12
CA THR A 692 -11.32 5.41 -60.68
C THR A 692 -11.59 5.63 -62.17
N SER A 693 -11.53 6.88 -62.66
CA SER A 693 -11.58 7.17 -64.10
C SER A 693 -10.38 6.59 -64.88
N LYS A 694 -9.25 6.34 -64.20
CA LYS A 694 -8.06 5.71 -64.80
C LYS A 694 -8.15 4.18 -64.77
N LYS A 695 -8.54 3.62 -63.62
CA LYS A 695 -8.82 2.18 -63.46
C LYS A 695 -9.92 1.98 -62.42
N PRO A 696 -10.93 1.13 -62.69
CA PRO A 696 -12.11 1.00 -61.84
C PRO A 696 -11.83 0.43 -60.45
N ASN A 697 -10.69 -0.24 -60.24
CA ASN A 697 -10.26 -0.80 -58.97
C ASN A 697 -9.43 0.16 -58.11
N LEU A 698 -9.16 1.38 -58.58
CA LEU A 698 -8.49 2.43 -57.80
C LEU A 698 -9.48 3.20 -56.91
N ILE A 699 -10.25 2.45 -56.12
CA ILE A 699 -11.21 2.98 -55.13
C ILE A 699 -10.50 3.36 -53.82
N LEU A 700 -11.13 4.19 -52.99
CA LEU A 700 -10.69 4.43 -51.61
C LEU A 700 -10.87 3.16 -50.79
N ASN A 701 -9.77 2.62 -50.25
CA ASN A 701 -9.80 1.41 -49.45
C ASN A 701 -10.12 1.71 -47.98
N VAL A 702 -10.31 0.66 -47.17
CA VAL A 702 -10.70 0.80 -45.76
C VAL A 702 -9.62 1.54 -44.94
N ASP A 703 -8.34 1.31 -45.21
CA ASP A 703 -7.24 1.98 -44.52
C ASP A 703 -7.23 3.49 -44.81
N GLY A 704 -7.45 3.86 -46.07
CA GLY A 704 -7.58 5.25 -46.52
C GLY A 704 -8.78 5.94 -45.92
N LEU A 705 -9.95 5.27 -45.94
CA LEU A 705 -11.18 5.81 -45.35
C LEU A 705 -11.03 6.04 -43.84
N ILE A 706 -10.53 5.05 -43.09
CA ILE A 706 -10.30 5.22 -41.64
C ILE A 706 -9.32 6.36 -41.41
N GLY A 707 -8.21 6.43 -42.15
CA GLY A 707 -7.21 7.47 -42.00
C GLY A 707 -7.81 8.89 -42.13
N VAL A 708 -8.50 9.17 -43.24
CA VAL A 708 -9.06 10.52 -43.47
C VAL A 708 -10.23 10.83 -42.55
N ALA A 709 -11.10 9.86 -42.27
CA ALA A 709 -12.23 10.05 -41.36
C ALA A 709 -11.78 10.22 -39.91
N PHE A 710 -10.71 9.57 -39.47
CA PHE A 710 -10.17 9.78 -38.12
C PHE A 710 -9.55 11.16 -37.96
N VAL A 711 -8.88 11.67 -39.00
CA VAL A 711 -8.40 13.06 -39.03
C VAL A 711 -9.58 14.04 -38.97
N ASP A 712 -10.64 13.80 -39.75
CA ASP A 712 -11.86 14.63 -39.69
C ASP A 712 -12.51 14.56 -38.30
N MET A 713 -12.51 13.39 -37.65
CA MET A 713 -13.00 13.26 -36.27
C MET A 713 -12.19 14.13 -35.31
N LEU A 714 -10.86 14.00 -35.30
CA LEU A 714 -10.01 14.76 -34.39
C LEU A 714 -10.15 16.27 -34.61
N ARG A 715 -10.13 16.72 -35.88
CA ARG A 715 -10.20 18.14 -36.24
C ARG A 715 -11.58 18.76 -36.01
N ASN A 716 -12.65 18.00 -36.19
CA ASN A 716 -14.01 18.57 -36.25
C ASN A 716 -14.95 18.11 -35.12
N CYS A 717 -14.49 17.28 -34.17
CA CYS A 717 -15.34 16.86 -33.04
C CYS A 717 -15.46 17.89 -31.90
N GLY A 718 -14.72 19.00 -31.98
CA GLY A 718 -14.72 20.08 -30.97
C GLY A 718 -13.97 19.76 -29.68
N SER A 719 -13.30 18.60 -29.59
CA SER A 719 -12.53 18.19 -28.39
C SER A 719 -11.04 18.54 -28.47
N PHE A 720 -10.54 18.88 -29.66
CA PHE A 720 -9.12 19.12 -29.93
C PHE A 720 -8.90 20.48 -30.59
N THR A 721 -7.80 21.14 -30.26
CA THR A 721 -7.26 22.18 -31.13
C THR A 721 -6.65 21.56 -32.38
N ARG A 722 -6.30 22.40 -33.37
CA ARG A 722 -5.67 21.91 -34.58
C ARG A 722 -4.31 21.28 -34.30
N GLU A 723 -3.55 21.90 -33.42
CA GLU A 723 -2.23 21.45 -32.99
C GLU A 723 -2.31 20.11 -32.25
N GLU A 724 -3.26 19.96 -31.31
CA GLU A 724 -3.48 18.69 -30.61
C GLU A 724 -3.86 17.58 -31.60
N ALA A 725 -4.76 17.87 -32.55
CA ALA A 725 -5.20 16.89 -33.54
C ALA A 725 -4.03 16.43 -34.43
N ASP A 726 -3.21 17.36 -34.90
CA ASP A 726 -2.05 17.03 -35.75
C ASP A 726 -0.95 16.30 -34.97
N GLU A 727 -0.74 16.63 -33.69
CA GLU A 727 0.18 15.91 -32.80
C GLU A 727 -0.24 14.45 -32.62
N TYR A 728 -1.52 14.17 -32.37
CA TYR A 728 -2.01 12.78 -32.21
C TYR A 728 -1.84 11.92 -33.47
N ILE A 729 -1.93 12.54 -34.65
CA ILE A 729 -1.62 11.87 -35.92
C ILE A 729 -0.12 11.64 -36.05
N ASP A 730 0.71 12.63 -35.70
CA ASP A 730 2.16 12.52 -35.82
C ASP A 730 2.74 11.40 -34.94
N ILE A 731 2.34 11.35 -33.66
CA ILE A 731 2.78 10.32 -32.70
C ILE A 731 2.19 8.92 -32.98
N GLY A 732 1.33 8.78 -33.99
CA GLY A 732 0.86 7.49 -34.48
C GLY A 732 -0.34 6.90 -33.74
N ALA A 733 -1.30 7.72 -33.28
CA ALA A 733 -2.54 7.20 -32.66
C ALA A 733 -3.31 6.24 -33.58
N LEU A 734 -3.25 6.46 -34.91
CA LEU A 734 -3.85 5.58 -35.92
C LEU A 734 -3.19 4.20 -35.99
N ASN A 735 -1.87 4.11 -35.81
CA ASN A 735 -1.19 2.82 -35.66
C ASN A 735 -1.70 2.08 -34.42
N GLY A 736 -1.95 2.82 -33.33
CA GLY A 736 -2.58 2.29 -32.13
C GLY A 736 -3.95 1.66 -32.39
N ILE A 737 -4.81 2.31 -33.19
CA ILE A 737 -6.13 1.77 -33.57
C ILE A 737 -5.98 0.45 -34.31
N PHE A 738 -5.09 0.37 -35.30
CA PHE A 738 -4.86 -0.86 -36.05
C PHE A 738 -4.30 -1.98 -35.17
N VAL A 739 -3.30 -1.68 -34.32
CA VAL A 739 -2.70 -2.65 -33.39
C VAL A 739 -3.74 -3.19 -32.41
N LEU A 740 -4.56 -2.31 -31.82
CA LEU A 740 -5.59 -2.71 -30.86
C LEU A 740 -6.70 -3.54 -31.53
N GLY A 741 -7.18 -3.11 -32.70
CA GLY A 741 -8.17 -3.86 -33.48
C GLY A 741 -7.64 -5.24 -33.85
N ARG A 742 -6.48 -5.29 -34.52
CA ARG A 742 -5.87 -6.52 -35.03
C ARG A 742 -5.48 -7.52 -33.95
N SER A 743 -5.21 -7.05 -32.73
CA SER A 743 -4.95 -7.92 -31.58
C SER A 743 -6.11 -8.89 -31.32
N MET A 744 -7.36 -8.48 -31.59
CA MET A 744 -8.53 -9.35 -31.43
C MET A 744 -8.47 -10.56 -32.37
N GLY A 745 -8.18 -10.34 -33.65
CA GLY A 745 -8.02 -11.41 -34.63
C GLY A 745 -6.84 -12.33 -34.33
N PHE A 746 -5.71 -11.78 -33.90
CA PHE A 746 -4.52 -12.58 -33.55
C PHE A 746 -4.75 -13.46 -32.33
N ILE A 747 -5.43 -12.95 -31.29
CA ILE A 747 -5.87 -13.77 -30.16
C ILE A 747 -6.83 -14.87 -30.63
N GLY A 748 -7.77 -14.53 -31.53
CA GLY A 748 -8.66 -15.49 -32.17
C GLY A 748 -7.91 -16.63 -32.86
N HIS A 749 -6.91 -16.30 -33.69
CA HIS A 749 -6.05 -17.29 -34.34
C HIS A 749 -5.25 -18.14 -33.36
N TYR A 750 -4.65 -17.55 -32.31
CA TYR A 750 -3.96 -18.34 -31.27
C TYR A 750 -4.90 -19.37 -30.63
N LEU A 751 -6.08 -18.93 -30.19
CA LEU A 751 -7.07 -19.81 -29.56
C LEU A 751 -7.56 -20.88 -30.52
N ASP A 752 -7.76 -20.53 -31.79
CA ASP A 752 -8.15 -21.47 -32.83
C ASP A 752 -7.08 -22.55 -33.05
N GLN A 753 -5.80 -22.18 -33.17
CA GLN A 753 -4.72 -23.16 -33.33
C GLN A 753 -4.57 -24.09 -32.12
N LYS A 754 -4.73 -23.57 -30.90
CA LYS A 754 -4.75 -24.40 -29.68
C LYS A 754 -5.95 -25.34 -29.65
N ARG A 755 -7.13 -24.86 -30.03
CA ARG A 755 -8.36 -25.66 -30.12
C ARG A 755 -8.24 -26.77 -31.16
N LEU A 756 -7.67 -26.47 -32.33
CA LEU A 756 -7.42 -27.41 -33.43
C LEU A 756 -6.26 -28.38 -33.16
N LYS A 757 -5.54 -28.23 -32.03
CA LYS A 757 -4.39 -29.06 -31.65
C LYS A 757 -3.34 -29.19 -32.77
N GLN A 758 -3.11 -28.09 -33.50
CA GLN A 758 -2.17 -28.09 -34.63
C GLN A 758 -0.73 -28.30 -34.15
N GLY A 759 -0.03 -29.24 -34.79
CA GLY A 759 1.38 -29.55 -34.48
C GLY A 759 2.36 -28.49 -35.00
N LEU A 760 3.64 -28.64 -34.68
CA LEU A 760 4.70 -27.72 -35.10
C LEU A 760 4.68 -27.50 -36.63
N TYR A 761 4.84 -26.25 -37.04
CA TYR A 761 4.97 -25.90 -38.45
C TYR A 761 6.45 -25.87 -38.86
N ARG A 762 6.76 -26.48 -40.01
CA ARG A 762 8.04 -26.37 -40.71
C ARG A 762 7.75 -25.98 -42.14
N HIS A 763 8.40 -24.94 -42.64
CA HIS A 763 8.16 -24.45 -44.00
C HIS A 763 8.64 -25.50 -45.03
N PRO A 764 7.87 -25.76 -46.09
CA PRO A 764 8.28 -26.68 -47.17
C PRO A 764 9.57 -26.20 -47.87
N TRP A 765 10.42 -27.15 -48.27
CA TRP A 765 11.70 -26.83 -48.92
C TRP A 765 11.55 -26.38 -50.37
N ASP A 766 10.51 -26.82 -51.06
CA ASP A 766 10.16 -26.45 -52.43
C ASP A 766 9.71 -24.99 -52.57
N ASP A 767 9.30 -24.34 -51.47
CA ASP A 767 8.97 -22.91 -51.40
C ASP A 767 10.18 -22.02 -51.06
N ILE A 768 11.38 -22.60 -50.90
CA ILE A 768 12.63 -21.88 -50.54
C ILE A 768 13.67 -22.05 -51.65
N SER A 769 14.08 -20.93 -52.26
CA SER A 769 15.22 -20.92 -53.18
C SER A 769 16.54 -20.83 -52.42
N TYR A 770 17.28 -21.95 -52.35
CA TYR A 770 18.58 -22.04 -51.70
C TYR A 770 19.71 -21.63 -52.66
N VAL A 771 20.04 -20.34 -52.70
CA VAL A 771 21.18 -19.79 -53.47
C VAL A 771 22.39 -19.66 -52.54
N LEU A 772 23.06 -20.78 -52.29
CA LEU A 772 24.26 -20.82 -51.45
C LEU A 772 25.49 -20.34 -52.24
N PRO A 773 26.40 -19.55 -51.65
CA PRO A 773 27.67 -19.23 -52.30
C PRO A 773 28.48 -20.52 -52.50
N GLU A 774 29.08 -20.71 -53.68
CA GLU A 774 30.10 -21.73 -53.86
C GLU A 774 31.27 -21.43 -52.92
N HIS A 775 31.74 -22.46 -52.21
CA HIS A 775 32.80 -22.45 -51.20
C HIS A 775 33.53 -21.10 -51.07
N MET A 776 33.26 -20.35 -49.99
CA MET A 776 34.13 -19.23 -49.60
C MET A 776 35.56 -19.78 -49.47
N SER A 777 36.43 -19.46 -50.43
CA SER A 777 37.87 -19.69 -50.31
C SER A 777 38.33 -18.97 -49.05
N MET A 778 38.83 -19.72 -48.06
CA MET A 778 39.42 -19.16 -46.83
C MET A 778 40.53 -18.18 -47.13
#